data_AF-A0A180GGD5-F1
#
_entry.id   AF-A0A180GGD5-F1
#
_cell.length_a   1.000
_cell.length_b   1.000
_cell.length_c   1.000
_cell.angle_alpha   90.00
_cell.angle_beta   90.00
_cell.angle_gamma   90.00
#
_symmetry.space_group_name_H-M   'P 1'
#
loop_
_entity.id
_entity.type
_entity.pdbx_description
1 polymer ?
#
loop_
_entity_poly.entity_id
_entity_poly.type
_entity_poly.pdbx_seq_one_letter_code
_entity_poly.pdbx_strand_id
1 'polypeptide(L)'
;MSEEAARKRSRTESKSPGPPEPKQASPANEDSEEEVGPLPAVNDEKALKKTEKSRKKARAAHQHERLYLKNLPSAERYHRSFMHRDVVSWVTVTRTLFIITASVDGHIKFWTKKDPKEGPGIEFVKHYRAHLSPIVSVSASVDGMMYASVSAEGEGGSIKIFDVKNFDMINMFKINFVPKACCWLHDFGQAATILAVSDAQSSAIHFYDGRGDGTPFMSTSTLHQAPVHLFAFNPKFNCVISADTSGMLEYWEPSEGFGLPEGLKWSLKSQTDLYSFKKSKSVPSSLTVSDDGSYFATTTLNSTEHSICVFNFSAGKLLRKYDESITAITEMQQAGTAAYSLDDMEFGRRLAVERELGKTVESGLMPGACGSAVFDPSSTFLLYPSLLGIKIVNIQLNKMVRILGKDENHRFLQLSLLPSLLRKEEIMTVAMAISDNPLLADEGRTEPSLFCTAFKRTRFYIFNQTEPESDSGAKNTDRDIFNEKPTREEQAVAAVAPASKVLLGSSAIIHTTRGDIHCRLHPELVPKTVENFVGHARSGYYDGVIFHRIIRKFMIQTGDPRGDGTGGESIWGGNFEDEFAPSLKHDRPYCLSMANAGPGTNGSQFFITTVPTPWLDNKHTIFGRCVSGFDVVHEIENVRCDKTDKPVPDHEVKITSITVA
;
A
#
# COMPACT_ATOMS: atom_id res chain seq x y z
N MET A 1 25.78 91.68 -23.85
CA MET A 1 24.48 91.14 -23.41
C MET A 1 23.99 90.19 -24.49
N SER A 2 23.37 89.08 -24.08
CA SER A 2 23.13 87.81 -24.81
C SER A 2 24.40 87.07 -25.20
N GLU A 3 24.61 85.87 -24.61
CA GLU A 3 25.75 85.01 -24.92
C GLU A 3 25.25 83.63 -25.39
N GLU A 4 25.62 83.35 -26.63
CA GLU A 4 25.43 82.17 -27.44
C GLU A 4 26.84 81.61 -27.68
N ALA A 5 27.09 80.32 -27.47
CA ALA A 5 28.23 79.64 -28.07
C ALA A 5 28.07 78.11 -28.09
N ALA A 6 27.90 77.59 -29.30
CA ALA A 6 28.08 76.20 -29.67
C ALA A 6 29.56 75.89 -29.98
N ARG A 7 30.01 74.64 -29.83
CA ARG A 7 30.97 74.03 -30.77
C ARG A 7 30.98 72.49 -30.79
N LYS A 8 30.63 71.98 -31.99
CA LYS A 8 30.90 70.67 -32.62
C LYS A 8 32.43 70.46 -32.79
N ARG A 9 33.06 69.28 -32.86
CA ARG A 9 33.12 68.14 -33.85
C ARG A 9 34.47 67.42 -33.51
N SER A 10 34.79 66.16 -33.80
CA SER A 10 34.72 65.42 -35.08
C SER A 10 34.87 63.90 -34.88
N ARG A 11 34.53 63.17 -35.94
CA ARG A 11 34.34 61.72 -36.10
C ARG A 11 35.40 61.19 -37.07
N THR A 12 35.92 59.97 -36.88
CA THR A 12 36.46 59.16 -37.99
C THR A 12 36.41 57.66 -37.67
N GLU A 13 36.10 56.91 -38.72
CA GLU A 13 35.68 55.51 -38.75
C GLU A 13 36.84 54.50 -38.91
N SER A 14 36.53 53.25 -38.56
CA SER A 14 36.94 51.99 -39.23
C SER A 14 38.41 51.54 -39.17
N LYS A 15 38.62 50.33 -38.61
CA LYS A 15 39.09 49.12 -39.32
C LYS A 15 39.42 47.98 -38.33
N SER A 16 38.64 46.91 -38.37
CA SER A 16 39.10 45.52 -38.19
C SER A 16 39.51 44.97 -39.58
N PRO A 17 40.46 44.02 -39.73
CA PRO A 17 40.30 42.64 -39.25
C PRO A 17 41.61 41.88 -38.85
N GLY A 18 41.47 40.70 -38.22
CA GLY A 18 42.51 39.64 -38.21
C GLY A 18 42.81 38.97 -36.86
N PRO A 19 42.60 37.64 -36.69
CA PRO A 19 42.79 36.86 -35.45
C PRO A 19 44.11 36.04 -35.47
N PRO A 20 44.38 35.09 -34.52
CA PRO A 20 44.57 35.20 -33.08
C PRO A 20 45.92 34.57 -32.62
N GLU A 21 46.08 34.38 -31.30
CA GLU A 21 47.11 33.60 -30.56
C GLU A 21 48.29 34.37 -29.92
N PRO A 22 48.92 33.83 -28.84
CA PRO A 22 48.28 33.36 -27.61
C PRO A 22 49.06 33.86 -26.36
N LYS A 23 48.38 34.24 -25.27
CA LYS A 23 49.07 34.34 -23.96
C LYS A 23 48.22 33.88 -22.78
N GLN A 24 48.83 32.92 -22.09
CA GLN A 24 48.72 32.54 -20.68
C GLN A 24 47.58 31.60 -20.27
N ALA A 25 47.93 30.32 -20.38
CA ALA A 25 47.36 29.21 -19.64
C ALA A 25 47.78 29.25 -18.16
N SER A 26 46.81 29.05 -17.28
CA SER A 26 46.98 28.53 -15.92
C SER A 26 46.51 27.07 -15.92
N PRO A 27 47.27 26.11 -15.35
CA PRO A 27 46.94 24.70 -15.47
C PRO A 27 45.86 24.27 -14.49
N ALA A 28 45.22 23.17 -14.86
CA ALA A 28 44.07 22.54 -14.25
C ALA A 28 44.44 21.35 -13.33
N ASN A 29 43.41 20.91 -12.58
CA ASN A 29 43.16 19.60 -11.97
C ASN A 29 44.05 19.17 -10.77
N GLU A 30 43.44 18.71 -9.67
CA GLU A 30 43.07 17.31 -9.40
C GLU A 30 42.49 17.17 -7.97
N ASP A 31 41.47 16.32 -7.85
CA ASP A 31 41.09 15.42 -6.75
C ASP A 31 41.25 15.82 -5.27
N SER A 32 40.14 15.72 -4.55
CA SER A 32 40.10 15.64 -3.09
C SER A 32 39.53 14.28 -2.67
N GLU A 33 40.44 13.30 -2.56
CA GLU A 33 40.32 12.18 -1.63
C GLU A 33 41.07 12.57 -0.34
N GLU A 34 40.38 12.67 0.80
CA GLU A 34 41.02 12.57 2.12
C GLU A 34 40.28 11.53 2.97
N GLU A 35 40.76 10.30 2.78
CA GLU A 35 41.16 9.32 3.79
C GLU A 35 40.75 9.54 5.26
N VAL A 36 40.09 8.51 5.80
CA VAL A 36 39.75 8.32 7.20
C VAL A 36 41.02 8.09 8.04
N GLY A 37 41.25 8.94 9.04
CA GLY A 37 42.25 8.74 10.11
C GLY A 37 41.63 8.89 11.52
N PRO A 38 42.14 8.20 12.56
CA PRO A 38 41.42 8.01 13.82
C PRO A 38 41.45 9.25 14.73
N LEU A 39 40.30 9.54 15.35
CA LEU A 39 40.11 10.63 16.31
C LEU A 39 41.10 10.57 17.50
N PRO A 40 41.70 11.69 17.94
CA PRO A 40 42.36 11.75 19.23
C PRO A 40 41.33 11.85 20.35
N ALA A 41 41.49 10.99 21.37
CA ALA A 41 40.71 11.02 22.59
C ALA A 41 40.97 12.31 23.38
N VAL A 42 39.98 13.19 23.46
CA VAL A 42 40.00 14.35 24.36
C VAL A 42 38.81 14.26 25.32
N ASN A 43 39.14 14.09 26.60
CA ASN A 43 38.22 14.06 27.73
C ASN A 43 37.48 15.39 27.86
N ASP A 44 36.26 15.46 27.34
CA ASP A 44 35.41 16.63 27.49
C ASP A 44 34.11 16.25 28.24
N GLU A 45 34.15 16.31 29.57
CA GLU A 45 33.04 15.94 30.46
C GLU A 45 31.73 16.69 30.14
N LYS A 46 31.82 17.90 29.57
CA LYS A 46 30.64 18.67 29.16
C LYS A 46 30.00 18.11 27.89
N ALA A 47 30.80 17.62 26.93
CA ALA A 47 30.30 16.92 25.75
C ALA A 47 29.68 15.57 26.14
N LEU A 48 30.31 14.84 27.06
CA LEU A 48 29.77 13.60 27.64
C LEU A 48 28.44 13.84 28.39
N LYS A 49 28.34 14.88 29.22
CA LYS A 49 27.08 15.22 29.92
C LYS A 49 25.96 15.69 28.98
N LYS A 50 26.28 16.38 27.89
CA LYS A 50 25.31 16.79 26.85
C LYS A 50 24.83 15.57 26.05
N THR A 51 25.74 14.64 25.76
CA THR A 51 25.47 13.36 25.08
C THR A 51 24.72 12.39 26.00
N GLU A 52 24.97 12.40 27.30
CA GLU A 52 24.21 11.63 28.29
C GLU A 52 22.82 12.19 28.54
N LYS A 53 22.64 13.52 28.56
CA LYS A 53 21.30 14.13 28.62
C LYS A 53 20.51 13.86 27.34
N SER A 54 21.13 13.90 26.16
CA SER A 54 20.47 13.52 24.92
C SER A 54 20.15 12.03 24.88
N ARG A 55 21.06 11.16 25.36
CA ARG A 55 20.83 9.72 25.52
C ARG A 55 19.78 9.38 26.57
N LYS A 56 19.70 10.12 27.69
CA LYS A 56 18.64 9.96 28.70
C LYS A 56 17.28 10.43 28.17
N LYS A 57 17.24 11.54 27.44
CA LYS A 57 16.02 12.02 26.76
C LYS A 57 15.58 11.05 25.65
N ALA A 58 16.53 10.49 24.90
CA ALA A 58 16.27 9.45 23.90
C ALA A 58 15.83 8.12 24.53
N ARG A 59 16.42 7.71 25.68
CA ARG A 59 16.00 6.54 26.45
C ARG A 59 14.61 6.69 27.06
N ALA A 60 14.26 7.87 27.57
CA ALA A 60 12.92 8.17 28.06
C ALA A 60 11.87 8.22 26.92
N ALA A 61 12.22 8.78 25.77
CA ALA A 61 11.39 8.70 24.56
C ALA A 61 11.20 7.24 24.08
N HIS A 62 12.22 6.40 24.23
CA HIS A 62 12.20 4.97 23.87
C HIS A 62 11.23 4.13 24.72
N GLN A 63 10.98 4.52 25.99
CA GLN A 63 10.09 3.77 26.89
C GLN A 63 8.62 3.91 26.47
N HIS A 64 8.21 5.08 25.98
CA HIS A 64 6.84 5.31 25.50
C HIS A 64 6.65 4.94 24.03
N GLU A 65 7.70 5.01 23.20
CA GLU A 65 7.65 4.62 21.78
C GLU A 65 7.13 3.19 21.59
N ARG A 66 7.60 2.23 22.41
CA ARG A 66 7.17 0.84 22.30
C ARG A 66 5.69 0.65 22.66
N LEU A 67 5.14 1.48 23.56
CA LEU A 67 3.72 1.46 23.94
C LEU A 67 2.86 2.02 22.81
N TYR A 68 3.26 3.16 22.22
CA TYR A 68 2.53 3.75 21.10
C TYR A 68 2.58 2.86 19.85
N LEU A 69 3.70 2.19 19.58
CA LEU A 69 3.81 1.24 18.48
C LEU A 69 2.92 -0.01 18.65
N LYS A 70 2.59 -0.38 19.89
CA LYS A 70 1.57 -1.41 20.17
C LYS A 70 0.15 -0.95 19.87
N ASN A 71 -0.09 0.35 19.71
CA ASN A 71 -1.40 0.90 19.34
C ASN A 71 -1.51 1.20 17.84
N LEU A 72 -0.52 0.76 17.05
CA LEU A 72 -0.51 0.90 15.59
C LEU A 72 -0.56 -0.47 14.91
N PRO A 73 -1.14 -0.55 13.71
CA PRO A 73 -1.09 -1.77 12.89
C PRO A 73 0.34 -2.23 12.62
N SER A 74 0.52 -3.55 12.63
CA SER A 74 1.83 -4.19 12.48
C SER A 74 1.94 -5.17 11.34
N ALA A 75 0.82 -5.63 10.78
CA ALA A 75 0.83 -6.57 9.68
C ALA A 75 1.48 -5.97 8.43
N GLU A 76 2.40 -6.69 7.81
CA GLU A 76 3.06 -6.31 6.57
C GLU A 76 2.11 -6.42 5.38
N ARG A 77 1.08 -7.26 5.47
CA ARG A 77 0.04 -7.42 4.44
C ARG A 77 -1.32 -6.94 4.93
N TYR A 78 -2.20 -6.60 4.00
CA TYR A 78 -3.57 -6.29 4.39
C TYR A 78 -4.28 -7.57 4.84
N HIS A 79 -5.10 -7.42 5.88
CA HIS A 79 -5.86 -8.52 6.47
C HIS A 79 -7.09 -8.85 5.61
N ARG A 80 -7.89 -7.82 5.28
CA ARG A 80 -9.08 -7.95 4.42
C ARG A 80 -9.25 -6.77 3.48
N SER A 81 -9.93 -6.99 2.37
CA SER A 81 -10.39 -5.95 1.44
C SER A 81 -11.89 -6.08 1.17
N PHE A 82 -12.54 -4.95 0.91
CA PHE A 82 -13.98 -4.88 0.61
C PHE A 82 -14.23 -4.06 -0.66
N MET A 83 -15.25 -4.44 -1.41
CA MET A 83 -15.54 -3.96 -2.75
C MET A 83 -16.64 -2.89 -2.78
N HIS A 84 -16.43 -1.88 -3.62
CA HIS A 84 -17.42 -0.95 -4.14
C HIS A 84 -17.69 -1.28 -5.61
N ARG A 85 -18.77 -0.71 -6.15
CA ARG A 85 -19.11 -0.83 -7.57
C ARG A 85 -18.10 -0.15 -8.48
N ASP A 86 -17.46 0.91 -7.98
CA ASP A 86 -16.48 1.72 -8.70
C ASP A 86 -15.33 2.10 -7.75
N VAL A 87 -14.31 2.79 -8.27
CA VAL A 87 -13.09 3.19 -7.55
C VAL A 87 -13.43 3.89 -6.24
N VAL A 88 -12.83 3.44 -5.14
CA VAL A 88 -13.00 4.05 -3.82
C VAL A 88 -12.04 5.22 -3.70
N SER A 89 -12.58 6.44 -3.62
CA SER A 89 -11.79 7.67 -3.51
C SER A 89 -11.50 8.03 -2.06
N TRP A 90 -12.47 7.86 -1.16
CA TRP A 90 -12.36 8.28 0.23
C TRP A 90 -12.59 7.14 1.21
N VAL A 91 -11.82 7.17 2.29
CA VAL A 91 -12.05 6.39 3.50
C VAL A 91 -11.83 7.28 4.71
N THR A 92 -12.81 7.33 5.59
CA THR A 92 -12.81 8.19 6.77
C THR A 92 -13.31 7.40 7.97
N VAL A 93 -12.47 7.28 8.98
CA VAL A 93 -12.83 6.79 10.31
C VAL A 93 -13.24 7.99 11.15
N THR A 94 -14.45 7.93 11.70
CA THR A 94 -15.01 8.96 12.57
C THR A 94 -14.62 8.69 14.03
N ARG A 95 -14.65 9.71 14.89
CA ARG A 95 -14.39 9.53 16.33
C ARG A 95 -15.43 8.67 17.04
N THR A 96 -16.61 8.50 16.44
CA THR A 96 -17.66 7.57 16.86
C THR A 96 -17.39 6.12 16.43
N LEU A 97 -16.21 5.84 15.85
CA LEU A 97 -15.70 4.53 15.45
C LEU A 97 -16.41 3.90 14.25
N PHE A 98 -17.19 4.70 13.50
CA PHE A 98 -17.74 4.30 12.22
C PHE A 98 -16.76 4.59 11.09
N ILE A 99 -16.72 3.68 10.12
CA ILE A 99 -15.94 3.83 8.90
C ILE A 99 -16.90 4.23 7.79
N ILE A 100 -16.55 5.27 7.05
CA ILE A 100 -17.31 5.78 5.93
C ILE A 100 -16.43 5.71 4.70
N THR A 101 -16.92 5.08 3.64
CA THR A 101 -16.22 4.99 2.36
C THR A 101 -17.05 5.64 1.27
N ALA A 102 -16.39 6.35 0.37
CA ALA A 102 -17.04 6.97 -0.79
C ALA A 102 -16.34 6.56 -2.09
N SER A 103 -17.14 6.27 -3.11
CA SER A 103 -16.65 5.93 -4.44
C SER A 103 -16.90 7.04 -5.46
N VAL A 104 -16.15 6.99 -6.56
CA VAL A 104 -16.19 7.98 -7.65
C VAL A 104 -17.52 8.03 -8.40
N ASP A 105 -18.37 7.02 -8.26
CA ASP A 105 -19.72 6.96 -8.83
C ASP A 105 -20.79 7.61 -7.93
N GLY A 106 -20.38 8.28 -6.85
CA GLY A 106 -21.28 9.01 -5.96
C GLY A 106 -21.92 8.17 -4.85
N HIS A 107 -21.47 6.93 -4.67
CA HIS A 107 -21.96 6.07 -3.60
C HIS A 107 -21.17 6.22 -2.30
N ILE A 108 -21.89 6.19 -1.17
CA ILE A 108 -21.33 6.26 0.18
C ILE A 108 -21.80 5.04 0.95
N LYS A 109 -20.88 4.37 1.65
CA LYS A 109 -21.17 3.20 2.49
C LYS A 109 -20.70 3.46 3.92
N PHE A 110 -21.54 3.07 4.86
CA PHE A 110 -21.27 3.08 6.30
C PHE A 110 -20.94 1.68 6.75
N TRP A 111 -19.89 1.58 7.54
CA TRP A 111 -19.40 0.34 8.13
C TRP A 111 -19.14 0.56 9.61
N THR A 112 -19.26 -0.50 10.39
CA THR A 112 -18.86 -0.50 11.80
C THR A 112 -17.94 -1.68 12.07
N LYS A 113 -17.17 -1.60 13.15
CA LYS A 113 -16.32 -2.70 13.58
C LYS A 113 -17.19 -3.76 14.26
N LYS A 114 -16.99 -5.04 13.90
CA LYS A 114 -17.67 -6.15 14.56
C LYS A 114 -17.30 -6.22 16.04
N ASP A 115 -18.19 -6.79 16.84
CA ASP A 115 -17.87 -7.06 18.24
C ASP A 115 -16.67 -8.00 18.32
N PRO A 116 -15.64 -7.70 19.14
CA PRO A 116 -14.52 -8.61 19.36
C PRO A 116 -14.93 -10.06 19.68
N LYS A 117 -16.10 -10.26 20.32
CA LYS A 117 -16.66 -11.59 20.63
C LYS A 117 -17.15 -12.37 19.40
N GLU A 118 -17.53 -11.68 18.33
CA GLU A 118 -17.99 -12.27 17.06
C GLU A 118 -16.86 -12.46 16.04
N GLY A 119 -15.64 -12.08 16.41
CA GLY A 119 -14.43 -12.20 15.60
C GLY A 119 -13.99 -10.88 14.94
N PRO A 120 -12.74 -10.81 14.45
CA PRO A 120 -12.18 -9.62 13.84
C PRO A 120 -12.85 -9.32 12.49
N GLY A 121 -13.19 -8.05 12.26
CA GLY A 121 -13.71 -7.59 10.98
C GLY A 121 -14.55 -6.33 11.09
N ILE A 122 -15.09 -5.94 9.94
CA ILE A 122 -16.09 -4.88 9.84
C ILE A 122 -17.38 -5.47 9.29
N GLU A 123 -18.49 -4.81 9.59
CA GLU A 123 -19.80 -5.11 9.06
C GLU A 123 -20.33 -3.92 8.27
N PHE A 124 -21.04 -4.24 7.19
CA PHE A 124 -21.74 -3.26 6.39
C PHE A 124 -23.01 -2.84 7.12
N VAL A 125 -23.22 -1.53 7.27
CA VAL A 125 -24.39 -0.99 7.97
C VAL A 125 -25.40 -0.45 6.97
N LYS A 126 -24.99 0.49 6.11
CA LYS A 126 -25.91 1.20 5.23
C LYS A 126 -25.22 1.74 4.00
N HIS A 127 -26.00 1.87 2.93
CA HIS A 127 -25.53 2.36 1.64
C HIS A 127 -26.44 3.47 1.13
N TYR A 128 -25.80 4.51 0.62
CA TYR A 128 -26.46 5.62 -0.04
C TYR A 128 -25.88 5.79 -1.44
N ARG A 129 -26.76 5.91 -2.44
CA ARG A 129 -26.41 6.60 -3.68
C ARG A 129 -26.55 8.09 -3.42
N ALA A 130 -25.55 8.65 -2.75
CA ALA A 130 -25.58 10.04 -2.33
C ALA A 130 -25.59 10.94 -3.56
N HIS A 131 -24.69 10.72 -4.51
CA HIS A 131 -24.50 11.60 -5.66
C HIS A 131 -24.70 10.87 -6.99
N LEU A 132 -25.07 11.61 -8.04
CA LEU A 132 -25.13 11.16 -9.43
C LEU A 132 -23.80 11.43 -10.16
N SER A 133 -23.03 12.40 -9.66
CA SER A 133 -21.69 12.75 -10.13
C SER A 133 -20.63 12.31 -9.11
N PRO A 134 -19.33 12.32 -9.49
CA PRO A 134 -18.25 12.03 -8.57
C PRO A 134 -18.22 12.94 -7.35
N ILE A 135 -17.96 12.35 -6.19
CA ILE A 135 -17.78 13.09 -4.94
C ILE A 135 -16.43 13.81 -4.99
N VAL A 136 -16.47 15.14 -4.89
CA VAL A 136 -15.30 16.01 -5.00
C VAL A 136 -14.55 16.07 -3.67
N SER A 137 -15.29 16.23 -2.57
CA SER A 137 -14.73 16.34 -1.23
C SER A 137 -15.69 15.78 -0.19
N VAL A 138 -15.11 15.31 0.92
CA VAL A 138 -15.84 14.82 2.08
C VAL A 138 -15.21 15.37 3.35
N SER A 139 -16.02 15.51 4.40
CA SER A 139 -15.53 15.93 5.71
C SER A 139 -16.36 15.29 6.81
N ALA A 140 -15.69 14.71 7.81
CA ALA A 140 -16.30 14.33 9.07
C ALA A 140 -16.14 15.46 10.09
N SER A 141 -17.15 15.69 10.91
CA SER A 141 -17.05 16.65 12.01
C SER A 141 -16.02 16.20 13.04
N VAL A 142 -15.46 17.15 13.79
CA VAL A 142 -14.46 16.87 14.82
C VAL A 142 -15.00 15.89 15.86
N ASP A 143 -16.29 15.98 16.19
CA ASP A 143 -16.95 15.09 17.13
C ASP A 143 -17.34 13.71 16.54
N GLY A 144 -17.21 13.54 15.22
CA GLY A 144 -17.57 12.32 14.50
C GLY A 144 -19.08 12.06 14.40
N MET A 145 -19.93 13.04 14.72
CA MET A 145 -21.39 12.89 14.66
C MET A 145 -21.97 13.21 13.28
N MET A 146 -21.30 14.06 12.50
CA MET A 146 -21.74 14.49 11.18
C MET A 146 -20.73 14.14 10.10
N TYR A 147 -21.25 13.87 8.92
CA TYR A 147 -20.46 13.64 7.72
C TYR A 147 -21.07 14.43 6.57
N ALA A 148 -20.24 15.17 5.84
CA ALA A 148 -20.65 15.93 4.66
C ALA A 148 -19.96 15.34 3.42
N SER A 149 -20.71 15.26 2.33
CA SER A 149 -20.18 15.00 0.99
C SER A 149 -20.63 16.09 0.03
N VAL A 150 -19.70 16.52 -0.83
CA VAL A 150 -19.97 17.53 -1.86
C VAL A 150 -19.65 16.98 -3.24
N SER A 151 -20.48 17.32 -4.22
CA SER A 151 -20.31 16.91 -5.61
C SER A 151 -20.74 18.02 -6.57
N ALA A 152 -20.09 18.06 -7.74
CA ALA A 152 -20.47 18.90 -8.86
C ALA A 152 -21.59 18.21 -9.65
N GLU A 153 -22.83 18.64 -9.44
CA GLU A 153 -24.03 18.06 -10.03
C GLU A 153 -24.89 19.14 -10.69
N GLY A 154 -25.34 18.88 -11.92
CA GLY A 154 -26.17 19.83 -12.68
C GLY A 154 -25.42 21.12 -13.04
N GLU A 155 -26.11 22.26 -12.94
CA GLU A 155 -25.56 23.59 -13.24
C GLU A 155 -24.69 24.17 -12.11
N GLY A 156 -24.55 23.47 -10.97
CA GLY A 156 -23.77 23.90 -9.82
C GLY A 156 -23.25 22.72 -9.02
N GLY A 157 -23.82 22.47 -7.85
CA GLY A 157 -23.42 21.36 -6.99
C GLY A 157 -24.48 20.94 -6.00
N SER A 158 -24.20 19.85 -5.29
CA SER A 158 -25.00 19.42 -4.14
C SER A 158 -24.12 19.09 -2.94
N ILE A 159 -24.64 19.44 -1.77
CA ILE A 159 -24.06 19.11 -0.46
C ILE A 159 -25.04 18.15 0.21
N LYS A 160 -24.55 17.01 0.69
CA LYS A 160 -25.36 16.05 1.43
C LYS A 160 -24.73 15.83 2.79
N ILE A 161 -25.58 15.86 3.81
CA ILE A 161 -25.17 15.80 5.21
C ILE A 161 -25.82 14.59 5.84
N PHE A 162 -25.00 13.82 6.53
CA PHE A 162 -25.35 12.57 7.17
C PHE A 162 -25.10 12.66 8.67
N ASP A 163 -26.05 12.14 9.44
CA ASP A 163 -25.85 11.78 10.82
C ASP A 163 -25.16 10.41 10.86
N VAL A 164 -23.94 10.38 11.39
CA VAL A 164 -23.09 9.20 11.41
C VAL A 164 -23.65 8.14 12.36
N LYS A 165 -24.26 8.56 13.48
CA LYS A 165 -24.73 7.64 14.52
C LYS A 165 -26.06 6.98 14.14
N ASN A 166 -26.96 7.74 13.53
CA ASN A 166 -28.25 7.24 13.06
C ASN A 166 -28.18 6.68 11.64
N PHE A 167 -27.04 6.84 10.96
CA PHE A 167 -26.82 6.46 9.56
C PHE A 167 -27.84 7.09 8.62
N ASP A 168 -28.30 8.31 8.89
CA ASP A 168 -29.35 8.96 8.13
C ASP A 168 -28.84 10.18 7.39
N MET A 169 -29.30 10.37 6.16
CA MET A 169 -29.10 11.63 5.45
C MET A 169 -30.06 12.67 6.05
N ILE A 170 -29.52 13.58 6.86
CA ILE A 170 -30.31 14.58 7.57
C ILE A 170 -30.64 15.79 6.70
N ASN A 171 -29.76 16.13 5.75
CA ASN A 171 -29.95 17.32 4.94
C ASN A 171 -29.34 17.19 3.54
N MET A 172 -29.91 17.92 2.59
CA MET A 172 -29.45 18.00 1.22
C MET A 172 -29.63 19.43 0.70
N PHE A 173 -28.52 20.08 0.40
CA PHE A 173 -28.50 21.43 -0.16
C PHE A 173 -28.15 21.38 -1.63
N LYS A 174 -28.85 22.18 -2.42
CA LYS A 174 -28.45 22.48 -3.80
C LYS A 174 -27.74 23.83 -3.80
N ILE A 175 -26.55 23.87 -4.39
CA ILE A 175 -25.74 25.08 -4.50
C ILE A 175 -25.62 25.49 -5.96
N ASN A 176 -25.49 26.80 -6.19
CA ASN A 176 -25.45 27.43 -7.49
C ASN A 176 -24.02 27.64 -8.04
N PHE A 177 -23.02 27.05 -7.39
CA PHE A 177 -21.63 27.06 -7.81
C PHE A 177 -21.05 25.65 -7.75
N VAL A 178 -19.89 25.45 -8.40
CA VAL A 178 -19.21 24.16 -8.43
C VAL A 178 -18.33 24.02 -7.19
N PRO A 179 -18.59 23.08 -6.27
CA PRO A 179 -17.80 22.96 -5.04
C PRO A 179 -16.42 22.36 -5.32
N LYS A 180 -15.40 22.83 -4.59
CA LYS A 180 -14.02 22.29 -4.66
C LYS A 180 -13.59 21.54 -3.42
N ALA A 181 -13.91 22.06 -2.23
CA ALA A 181 -13.57 21.43 -0.95
C ALA A 181 -14.64 21.74 0.11
N CYS A 182 -14.74 20.88 1.12
CA CYS A 182 -15.62 21.10 2.27
C CYS A 182 -14.93 20.76 3.59
N CYS A 183 -15.31 21.42 4.68
CA CYS A 183 -14.79 21.15 6.02
C CYS A 183 -15.74 21.61 7.12
N TRP A 184 -15.92 20.78 8.15
CA TRP A 184 -16.61 21.15 9.38
C TRP A 184 -15.73 22.00 10.28
N LEU A 185 -16.28 23.12 10.77
CA LEU A 185 -15.56 24.16 11.51
C LEU A 185 -16.06 24.34 12.96
N HIS A 186 -16.62 23.30 13.55
CA HIS A 186 -17.14 23.34 14.91
C HIS A 186 -16.45 22.32 15.81
N ASP A 187 -16.39 22.65 17.09
CA ASP A 187 -15.79 21.81 18.14
C ASP A 187 -16.85 21.01 18.92
N PHE A 188 -16.40 20.11 19.79
CA PHE A 188 -17.26 19.23 20.59
C PHE A 188 -18.36 19.98 21.34
N GLY A 189 -19.60 19.51 21.17
CA GLY A 189 -20.75 20.00 21.94
C GLY A 189 -21.23 21.40 21.57
N GLN A 190 -20.67 22.01 20.52
CA GLN A 190 -21.21 23.26 19.98
C GLN A 190 -22.55 22.99 19.30
N ALA A 191 -23.55 23.85 19.58
CA ALA A 191 -24.88 23.73 19.00
C ALA A 191 -24.92 24.14 17.53
N ALA A 192 -24.07 25.08 17.13
CA ALA A 192 -23.96 25.57 15.75
C ALA A 192 -23.09 24.63 14.93
N THR A 193 -23.64 24.09 13.84
CA THR A 193 -22.94 23.14 12.97
C THR A 193 -22.42 23.84 11.73
N ILE A 194 -21.24 24.44 11.80
CA ILE A 194 -20.69 25.23 10.69
C ILE A 194 -19.98 24.33 9.68
N LEU A 195 -20.43 24.35 8.44
CA LEU A 195 -19.82 23.71 7.29
C LEU A 195 -19.31 24.77 6.31
N ALA A 196 -18.01 24.81 6.05
CA ALA A 196 -17.43 25.63 4.99
C ALA A 196 -17.34 24.84 3.68
N VAL A 197 -17.70 25.49 2.57
CA VAL A 197 -17.58 24.94 1.21
C VAL A 197 -16.96 26.00 0.31
N SER A 198 -15.90 25.62 -0.40
CA SER A 198 -15.23 26.50 -1.37
C SER A 198 -15.77 26.34 -2.77
N ASP A 199 -15.75 27.42 -3.52
CA ASP A 199 -16.02 27.44 -4.96
C ASP A 199 -14.76 26.99 -5.75
N ALA A 200 -14.97 26.25 -6.83
CA ALA A 200 -13.93 25.82 -7.76
C ALA A 200 -13.52 26.91 -8.76
N GLN A 201 -14.39 27.89 -9.01
CA GLN A 201 -14.16 28.94 -10.01
C GLN A 201 -13.74 30.27 -9.39
N SER A 202 -13.96 30.45 -8.08
CA SER A 202 -13.63 31.68 -7.36
C SER A 202 -12.89 31.39 -6.05
N SER A 203 -12.32 32.42 -5.43
CA SER A 203 -11.74 32.32 -4.08
C SER A 203 -12.80 32.36 -2.97
N ALA A 204 -14.09 32.31 -3.32
CA ALA A 204 -15.18 32.40 -2.37
C ALA A 204 -15.29 31.11 -1.53
N ILE A 205 -15.53 31.32 -0.23
CA ILE A 205 -15.84 30.30 0.76
C ILE A 205 -17.20 30.66 1.33
N HIS A 206 -18.13 29.71 1.24
CA HIS A 206 -19.49 29.84 1.72
C HIS A 206 -19.69 29.00 2.99
N PHE A 207 -20.32 29.58 4.01
CA PHE A 207 -20.56 28.94 5.30
C PHE A 207 -22.03 28.59 5.45
N TYR A 208 -22.31 27.32 5.71
CA TYR A 208 -23.64 26.77 5.88
C TYR A 208 -23.82 26.26 7.30
N ASP A 209 -25.03 26.36 7.81
CA ASP A 209 -25.43 25.56 8.97
C ASP A 209 -25.85 24.17 8.48
N GLY A 210 -25.22 23.12 9.00
CA GLY A 210 -25.47 21.74 8.58
C GLY A 210 -26.91 21.28 8.81
N ARG A 211 -27.61 21.88 9.77
CA ARG A 211 -29.04 21.64 10.05
C ARG A 211 -29.96 22.73 9.49
N GLY A 212 -29.40 23.70 8.78
CA GLY A 212 -30.12 24.85 8.23
C GLY A 212 -30.94 24.52 6.98
N ASP A 213 -31.40 25.57 6.31
CA ASP A 213 -32.21 25.51 5.09
C ASP A 213 -31.40 25.46 3.78
N GLY A 214 -30.06 25.45 3.90
CA GLY A 214 -29.14 25.43 2.76
C GLY A 214 -28.81 26.81 2.20
N THR A 215 -29.22 27.88 2.88
CA THR A 215 -28.71 29.23 2.58
C THR A 215 -27.39 29.45 3.32
N PRO A 216 -26.36 30.01 2.66
CA PRO A 216 -25.13 30.36 3.35
C PRO A 216 -25.39 31.56 4.26
N PHE A 217 -25.14 31.42 5.56
CA PHE A 217 -25.32 32.52 6.51
C PHE A 217 -24.18 33.54 6.42
N MET A 218 -23.03 33.13 5.87
CA MET A 218 -21.84 33.97 5.67
C MET A 218 -21.08 33.52 4.43
N SER A 219 -20.34 34.44 3.80
CA SER A 219 -19.43 34.13 2.70
C SER A 219 -18.25 35.10 2.69
N THR A 220 -17.08 34.63 2.28
CA THR A 220 -15.87 35.45 2.17
C THR A 220 -15.09 35.11 0.91
N SER A 221 -14.51 36.11 0.27
CA SER A 221 -13.65 35.96 -0.92
C SER A 221 -12.29 36.66 -0.77
N THR A 222 -12.03 37.22 0.41
CA THR A 222 -10.84 38.05 0.67
C THR A 222 -9.66 37.28 1.25
N LEU A 223 -9.88 36.06 1.73
CA LEU A 223 -8.84 35.21 2.30
C LEU A 223 -7.82 34.83 1.22
N HIS A 224 -8.27 34.13 0.19
CA HIS A 224 -7.40 33.67 -0.90
C HIS A 224 -7.56 34.48 -2.17
N GLN A 225 -6.52 34.45 -3.01
CA GLN A 225 -6.54 35.04 -4.36
C GLN A 225 -6.90 34.00 -5.44
N ALA A 226 -6.73 32.71 -5.12
CA ALA A 226 -7.07 31.59 -6.00
C ALA A 226 -8.11 30.68 -5.31
N PRO A 227 -8.79 29.79 -6.06
CA PRO A 227 -9.74 28.84 -5.49
C PRO A 227 -9.13 27.98 -4.40
N VAL A 228 -9.87 27.77 -3.33
CA VAL A 228 -9.44 26.96 -2.18
C VAL A 228 -9.80 25.51 -2.41
N HIS A 229 -8.82 24.60 -2.35
CA HIS A 229 -9.04 23.18 -2.61
C HIS A 229 -8.75 22.27 -1.42
N LEU A 230 -8.21 22.80 -0.32
CA LEU A 230 -8.02 22.04 0.93
C LEU A 230 -8.39 22.88 2.16
N PHE A 231 -8.96 22.19 3.15
CA PHE A 231 -9.29 22.71 4.46
C PHE A 231 -8.92 21.70 5.53
N ALA A 232 -8.50 22.17 6.70
CA ALA A 232 -8.63 21.41 7.93
C ALA A 232 -8.85 22.35 9.11
N PHE A 233 -9.66 21.92 10.06
CA PHE A 233 -9.93 22.65 11.28
C PHE A 233 -9.10 22.09 12.43
N ASN A 234 -8.50 23.00 13.21
CA ASN A 234 -7.79 22.69 14.43
C ASN A 234 -8.60 23.22 15.64
N PRO A 235 -9.29 22.35 16.38
CA PRO A 235 -10.14 22.77 17.50
C PRO A 235 -9.34 23.43 18.62
N LYS A 236 -8.09 23.01 18.86
CA LYS A 236 -7.25 23.51 19.97
C LYS A 236 -6.98 25.02 19.89
N PHE A 237 -6.84 25.54 18.69
CA PHE A 237 -6.60 26.97 18.43
C PHE A 237 -7.82 27.66 17.81
N ASN A 238 -8.96 26.97 17.71
CA ASN A 238 -10.12 27.41 16.95
C ASN A 238 -9.73 27.95 15.54
N CYS A 239 -8.88 27.22 14.83
CA CYS A 239 -8.22 27.75 13.63
C CYS A 239 -8.44 26.85 12.43
N VAL A 240 -8.80 27.44 11.30
CA VAL A 240 -8.84 26.75 10.01
C VAL A 240 -7.52 26.99 9.28
N ILE A 241 -6.93 25.91 8.79
CA ILE A 241 -5.89 25.98 7.77
C ILE A 241 -6.54 25.72 6.41
N SER A 242 -6.26 26.58 5.46
CA SER A 242 -6.75 26.46 4.09
C SER A 242 -5.60 26.58 3.09
N ALA A 243 -5.70 25.83 1.99
CA ALA A 243 -4.73 25.89 0.89
C ALA A 243 -5.44 26.25 -0.42
N ASP A 244 -4.88 27.22 -1.16
CA ASP A 244 -5.34 27.54 -2.51
C ASP A 244 -4.60 26.76 -3.60
N THR A 245 -5.15 26.78 -4.82
CA THR A 245 -4.53 26.17 -6.00
C THR A 245 -3.23 26.87 -6.44
N SER A 246 -2.85 28.00 -5.83
CA SER A 246 -1.56 28.67 -6.04
C SER A 246 -0.47 28.16 -5.09
N GLY A 247 -0.82 27.28 -4.15
CA GLY A 247 0.09 26.78 -3.11
C GLY A 247 0.24 27.73 -1.92
N MET A 248 -0.69 28.66 -1.71
CA MET A 248 -0.73 29.53 -0.53
C MET A 248 -1.44 28.84 0.62
N LEU A 249 -0.81 28.82 1.79
CA LEU A 249 -1.42 28.37 3.04
C LEU A 249 -1.84 29.54 3.91
N GLU A 250 -3.07 29.49 4.41
CA GLU A 250 -3.61 30.53 5.28
C GLU A 250 -4.25 29.99 6.54
N TYR A 251 -4.09 30.77 7.61
CA TYR A 251 -4.64 30.55 8.94
C TYR A 251 -5.71 31.61 9.17
N TRP A 252 -6.88 31.18 9.62
CA TRP A 252 -7.95 32.09 10.00
C TRP A 252 -8.86 31.42 11.03
N GLU A 253 -9.43 32.23 11.91
CA GLU A 253 -10.45 31.80 12.87
C GLU A 253 -11.83 31.80 12.17
N PRO A 254 -12.70 30.79 12.41
CA PRO A 254 -14.07 30.76 11.87
C PRO A 254 -15.01 31.69 12.64
N SER A 255 -14.57 32.93 12.88
CA SER A 255 -15.29 34.00 13.57
C SER A 255 -15.45 35.21 12.62
N GLU A 256 -16.32 36.16 12.99
CA GLU A 256 -16.49 37.38 12.20
C GLU A 256 -15.15 38.11 12.02
N GLY A 257 -14.74 38.31 10.77
CA GLY A 257 -13.50 38.99 10.41
C GLY A 257 -12.35 38.08 9.98
N PHE A 258 -12.46 36.77 10.17
CA PHE A 258 -11.49 35.76 9.70
C PHE A 258 -10.03 36.08 10.04
N GLY A 259 -9.82 36.66 11.22
CA GLY A 259 -8.51 37.05 11.72
C GLY A 259 -7.62 35.86 12.06
N LEU A 260 -6.38 36.14 12.46
CA LEU A 260 -5.53 35.10 13.05
C LEU A 260 -6.04 34.74 14.44
N PRO A 261 -6.06 33.44 14.81
CA PRO A 261 -6.48 33.00 16.13
C PRO A 261 -5.46 33.42 17.20
N GLU A 262 -5.94 33.52 18.44
CA GLU A 262 -5.08 33.76 19.60
C GLU A 262 -4.20 32.52 19.92
N GLY A 263 -3.03 32.74 20.52
CA GLY A 263 -2.14 31.65 20.97
C GLY A 263 -1.12 31.16 19.93
N LEU A 264 -1.09 31.74 18.72
CA LEU A 264 0.02 31.54 17.78
C LEU A 264 1.30 32.25 18.27
N LYS A 265 2.45 31.66 17.98
CA LYS A 265 3.77 32.20 18.34
C LYS A 265 4.29 33.24 17.34
N TRP A 266 3.46 33.63 16.37
CA TRP A 266 3.79 34.54 15.30
C TRP A 266 2.57 35.42 15.01
N SER A 267 2.84 36.64 14.54
CA SER A 267 1.81 37.60 14.13
C SER A 267 1.95 37.99 12.65
N LEU A 268 3.16 37.89 12.11
CA LEU A 268 3.45 38.18 10.70
C LEU A 268 3.76 36.90 9.95
N LYS A 269 3.12 36.71 8.78
CA LYS A 269 3.34 35.53 7.93
C LYS A 269 4.82 35.40 7.48
N SER A 270 5.58 36.49 7.42
CA SER A 270 7.02 36.47 7.09
C SER A 270 7.89 35.71 8.11
N GLN A 271 7.39 35.48 9.32
CA GLN A 271 8.06 34.70 10.37
C GLN A 271 7.83 33.19 10.24
N THR A 272 6.99 32.78 9.29
CA THR A 272 6.52 31.42 9.08
C THR A 272 7.07 30.84 7.77
N ASP A 273 6.98 29.53 7.61
CA ASP A 273 7.35 28.82 6.38
C ASP A 273 6.14 28.53 5.48
N LEU A 274 4.99 29.17 5.73
CA LEU A 274 3.74 28.92 5.00
C LEU A 274 3.82 29.30 3.50
N TYR A 275 4.79 30.14 3.12
CA TYR A 275 5.06 30.49 1.73
C TYR A 275 5.92 29.47 0.97
N SER A 276 6.40 28.40 1.61
CA SER A 276 7.33 27.45 1.00
C SER A 276 6.80 26.87 -0.31
N PHE A 277 5.52 26.48 -0.31
CA PHE A 277 4.85 25.88 -1.46
C PHE A 277 4.68 26.86 -2.62
N LYS A 278 4.19 28.07 -2.35
CA LYS A 278 4.09 29.13 -3.36
C LYS A 278 5.45 29.51 -3.96
N LYS A 279 6.51 29.53 -3.13
CA LYS A 279 7.88 29.80 -3.60
C LYS A 279 8.41 28.68 -4.49
N SER A 280 8.13 27.42 -4.16
CA SER A 280 8.53 26.26 -4.98
C SER A 280 7.59 25.99 -6.15
N LYS A 281 6.48 26.75 -6.27
CA LYS A 281 5.39 26.50 -7.24
C LYS A 281 4.77 25.11 -7.09
N SER A 282 4.82 24.56 -5.89
CA SER A 282 4.23 23.27 -5.54
C SER A 282 2.85 23.51 -4.92
N VAL A 283 1.88 22.65 -5.23
CA VAL A 283 0.53 22.71 -4.65
C VAL A 283 0.33 21.50 -3.74
N PRO A 284 -0.07 21.68 -2.47
CA PRO A 284 -0.37 20.56 -1.60
C PRO A 284 -1.60 19.80 -2.11
N SER A 285 -1.56 18.46 -2.13
CA SER A 285 -2.65 17.57 -2.54
C SER A 285 -3.50 17.07 -1.37
N SER A 286 -2.98 17.12 -0.15
CA SER A 286 -3.72 16.78 1.06
C SER A 286 -3.25 17.62 2.25
N LEU A 287 -4.13 17.77 3.24
CA LEU A 287 -3.85 18.51 4.48
C LEU A 287 -4.53 17.79 5.64
N THR A 288 -3.80 17.60 6.74
CA THR A 288 -4.30 16.93 7.94
C THR A 288 -3.67 17.54 9.18
N VAL A 289 -4.48 17.71 10.23
CA VAL A 289 -4.05 18.22 11.53
C VAL A 289 -3.89 17.05 12.50
N SER A 290 -2.91 17.13 13.40
CA SER A 290 -2.72 16.13 14.45
C SER A 290 -3.84 16.17 15.49
N ASP A 291 -4.15 15.05 16.14
CA ASP A 291 -5.25 14.98 17.12
C ASP A 291 -5.05 15.91 18.32
N ASP A 292 -3.79 16.19 18.68
CA ASP A 292 -3.43 17.12 19.75
C ASP A 292 -3.35 18.59 19.29
N GLY A 293 -3.60 18.85 18.00
CA GLY A 293 -3.55 20.15 17.35
C GLY A 293 -2.16 20.81 17.30
N SER A 294 -1.09 20.10 17.67
CA SER A 294 0.26 20.68 17.75
C SER A 294 0.96 20.74 16.40
N TYR A 295 0.59 19.87 15.47
CA TYR A 295 1.19 19.72 14.15
C TYR A 295 0.13 19.66 13.06
N PHE A 296 0.55 19.95 11.84
CA PHE A 296 -0.21 19.59 10.65
C PHE A 296 0.75 19.08 9.58
N ALA A 297 0.27 18.18 8.74
CA ALA A 297 1.00 17.61 7.63
C ALA A 297 0.31 17.96 6.31
N THR A 298 1.13 18.20 5.30
CA THR A 298 0.69 18.38 3.92
C THR A 298 1.47 17.45 3.03
N THR A 299 0.78 16.75 2.15
CA THR A 299 1.42 15.99 1.08
C THR A 299 1.36 16.81 -0.19
N THR A 300 2.43 16.83 -0.95
CA THR A 300 2.47 17.27 -2.35
C THR A 300 2.70 16.04 -3.20
N LEU A 301 1.89 15.85 -4.22
CA LEU A 301 2.03 14.76 -5.18
C LEU A 301 1.72 15.28 -6.59
N ASN A 302 2.72 15.25 -7.46
CA ASN A 302 2.59 15.56 -8.88
C ASN A 302 3.55 14.67 -9.69
N SER A 303 3.63 14.86 -11.01
CA SER A 303 4.47 14.04 -11.90
C SER A 303 5.96 14.04 -11.55
N THR A 304 6.46 15.07 -10.87
CA THR A 304 7.90 15.29 -10.59
C THR A 304 8.25 15.35 -9.12
N GLU A 305 7.31 15.73 -8.26
CA GLU A 305 7.49 15.96 -6.84
C GLU A 305 6.52 15.08 -6.04
N HIS A 306 7.07 14.40 -5.04
CA HIS A 306 6.28 13.76 -4.01
C HIS A 306 6.96 14.04 -2.68
N SER A 307 6.33 14.85 -1.82
CA SER A 307 6.92 15.19 -0.53
C SER A 307 5.88 15.35 0.56
N ILE A 308 6.26 14.99 1.78
CA ILE A 308 5.44 15.13 2.98
C ILE A 308 6.10 16.16 3.88
N CYS A 309 5.43 17.28 4.08
CA CYS A 309 5.90 18.36 4.93
C CYS A 309 5.10 18.37 6.24
N VAL A 310 5.81 18.35 7.37
CA VAL A 310 5.22 18.47 8.71
C VAL A 310 5.59 19.82 9.28
N PHE A 311 4.59 20.55 9.73
CA PHE A 311 4.74 21.88 10.29
C PHE A 311 4.34 21.89 11.76
N ASN A 312 5.00 22.74 12.54
CA ASN A 312 4.51 23.07 13.87
C ASN A 312 3.37 24.09 13.73
N PHE A 313 2.18 23.75 14.25
CA PHE A 313 1.00 24.58 14.11
C PHE A 313 1.17 25.96 14.77
N SER A 314 1.60 25.98 16.04
CA SER A 314 1.76 27.21 16.80
C SER A 314 2.79 28.18 16.21
N ALA A 315 3.86 27.65 15.61
CA ALA A 315 4.94 28.46 15.05
C ALA A 315 4.78 28.74 13.55
N GLY A 316 3.93 28.00 12.84
CA GLY A 316 3.83 28.07 11.37
C GLY A 316 5.11 27.68 10.64
N LYS A 317 6.06 27.02 11.31
CA LYS A 317 7.38 26.68 10.77
C LYS A 317 7.45 25.23 10.34
N LEU A 318 8.21 24.97 9.29
CA LEU A 318 8.46 23.64 8.78
C LEU A 318 9.35 22.89 9.78
N LEU A 319 8.86 21.75 10.27
CA LEU A 319 9.59 20.89 11.20
C LEU A 319 10.38 19.82 10.44
N ARG A 320 9.73 19.15 9.49
CA ARG A 320 10.31 18.05 8.70
C ARG A 320 9.78 18.11 7.27
N LYS A 321 10.63 17.71 6.33
CA LYS A 321 10.25 17.41 4.94
C LYS A 321 10.79 16.03 4.59
N TYR A 322 9.91 15.13 4.18
CA TYR A 322 10.25 13.82 3.65
C TYR A 322 10.13 13.87 2.14
N ASP A 323 11.21 13.56 1.45
CA ASP A 323 11.22 13.47 -0.01
C ASP A 323 10.96 12.02 -0.43
N GLU A 324 9.86 11.83 -1.14
CA GLU A 324 9.40 10.54 -1.69
C GLU A 324 9.30 10.63 -3.22
N SER A 325 9.99 11.60 -3.83
CA SER A 325 10.06 11.76 -5.28
C SER A 325 10.66 10.52 -5.93
N ILE A 326 10.26 10.27 -7.17
CA ILE A 326 10.76 9.14 -7.96
C ILE A 326 12.28 9.21 -8.09
N THR A 327 12.84 10.41 -8.23
CA THR A 327 14.29 10.66 -8.25
C THR A 327 14.96 10.22 -6.97
N ALA A 328 14.49 10.70 -5.81
CA ALA A 328 15.05 10.34 -4.51
C ALA A 328 14.99 8.83 -4.26
N ILE A 329 13.85 8.20 -4.57
CA ILE A 329 13.69 6.75 -4.37
C ILE A 329 14.61 5.95 -5.30
N THR A 330 14.76 6.38 -6.55
CA THR A 330 15.65 5.72 -7.53
C THR A 330 17.11 5.80 -7.09
N GLU A 331 17.55 6.97 -6.62
CA GLU A 331 18.90 7.17 -6.08
C GLU A 331 19.15 6.32 -4.83
N MET A 332 18.18 6.28 -3.89
CA MET A 332 18.28 5.44 -2.70
C MET A 332 18.38 3.94 -3.03
N GLN A 333 17.63 3.48 -4.04
CA GLN A 333 17.68 2.09 -4.50
C GLN A 333 19.02 1.77 -5.17
N GLN A 334 19.52 2.63 -6.07
CA GLN A 334 20.81 2.43 -6.75
C GLN A 334 21.99 2.49 -5.78
N ALA A 335 21.94 3.37 -4.79
CA ALA A 335 22.97 3.50 -3.76
C ALA A 335 22.91 2.38 -2.69
N GLY A 336 21.89 1.51 -2.72
CA GLY A 336 21.68 0.48 -1.70
C GLY A 336 21.40 1.03 -0.29
N THR A 337 20.97 2.30 -0.20
CA THR A 337 20.66 2.99 1.06
C THR A 337 19.17 2.95 1.41
N ALA A 338 18.34 2.45 0.49
CA ALA A 338 16.92 2.26 0.72
C ALA A 338 16.67 1.31 1.90
N ALA A 339 15.73 1.68 2.79
CA ALA A 339 15.34 0.84 3.92
C ALA A 339 14.74 -0.51 3.49
N TYR A 340 14.22 -0.58 2.27
CA TYR A 340 13.72 -1.77 1.62
C TYR A 340 13.95 -1.64 0.11
N SER A 341 14.64 -2.62 -0.48
CA SER A 341 14.92 -2.69 -1.90
C SER A 341 13.97 -3.66 -2.58
N LEU A 342 13.33 -3.21 -3.66
CA LEU A 342 12.51 -4.07 -4.52
C LEU A 342 13.40 -4.74 -5.58
N ASP A 343 12.96 -5.88 -6.13
CA ASP A 343 13.57 -6.38 -7.36
C ASP A 343 13.35 -5.40 -8.52
N ASP A 344 14.26 -5.37 -9.48
CA ASP A 344 14.25 -4.35 -10.55
C ASP A 344 12.96 -4.37 -11.39
N MET A 345 12.36 -5.56 -11.58
CA MET A 345 11.13 -5.70 -12.35
C MET A 345 9.94 -5.12 -11.58
N GLU A 346 9.77 -5.48 -10.30
CA GLU A 346 8.73 -4.92 -9.44
C GLU A 346 8.90 -3.43 -9.22
N PHE A 347 10.14 -2.98 -8.99
CA PHE A 347 10.47 -1.56 -8.88
C PHE A 347 10.04 -0.80 -10.13
N GLY A 348 10.38 -1.32 -11.33
CA GLY A 348 9.96 -0.75 -12.61
C GLY A 348 8.44 -0.66 -12.76
N ARG A 349 7.70 -1.69 -12.34
CA ARG A 349 6.22 -1.69 -12.35
C ARG A 349 5.64 -0.62 -11.43
N ARG A 350 6.10 -0.53 -10.17
CA ARG A 350 5.61 0.48 -9.22
C ARG A 350 5.95 1.90 -9.65
N LEU A 351 7.11 2.09 -10.26
CA LEU A 351 7.55 3.38 -10.79
C LEU A 351 6.69 3.84 -11.98
N ALA A 352 6.26 2.91 -12.84
CA ALA A 352 5.30 3.23 -13.91
C ALA A 352 3.95 3.69 -13.34
N VAL A 353 3.44 3.00 -12.31
CA VAL A 353 2.20 3.40 -11.61
C VAL A 353 2.35 4.76 -10.93
N GLU A 354 3.49 5.06 -10.30
CA GLU A 354 3.73 6.36 -9.65
C GLU A 354 3.72 7.51 -10.67
N ARG A 355 4.32 7.31 -11.85
CA ARG A 355 4.29 8.30 -12.94
C ARG A 355 2.87 8.53 -13.45
N GLU A 356 2.09 7.47 -13.58
CA GLU A 356 0.69 7.56 -14.01
C GLU A 356 -0.16 8.30 -12.97
N LEU A 357 0.03 7.98 -11.68
CA LEU A 357 -0.61 8.66 -10.57
C LEU A 357 -0.30 10.16 -10.60
N GLY A 358 0.97 10.54 -10.71
CA GLY A 358 1.40 11.94 -10.79
C GLY A 358 0.72 12.71 -11.93
N LYS A 359 0.65 12.12 -13.13
CA LYS A 359 -0.05 12.70 -14.29
C LYS A 359 -1.55 12.84 -14.06
N THR A 360 -2.17 11.84 -13.43
CA THR A 360 -3.61 11.85 -13.16
C THR A 360 -3.98 12.94 -12.15
N VAL A 361 -3.13 13.14 -11.13
CA VAL A 361 -3.29 14.24 -10.17
C VAL A 361 -3.11 15.61 -10.85
N GLU A 362 -2.08 15.76 -11.67
CA GLU A 362 -1.80 17.01 -12.38
C GLU A 362 -2.90 17.41 -13.37
N SER A 363 -3.51 16.42 -14.04
CA SER A 363 -4.64 16.64 -14.95
C SER A 363 -5.95 17.00 -14.24
N GLY A 364 -6.02 16.91 -12.91
CA GLY A 364 -7.24 17.15 -12.13
C GLY A 364 -8.34 16.10 -12.33
N LEU A 365 -8.02 14.97 -12.96
CA LEU A 365 -8.95 13.87 -13.23
C LEU A 365 -9.20 12.97 -12.00
N MET A 366 -8.41 13.10 -10.94
CA MET A 366 -8.64 12.38 -9.68
C MET A 366 -9.63 13.14 -8.78
N PRO A 367 -10.78 12.54 -8.43
CA PRO A 367 -11.65 13.10 -7.40
C PRO A 367 -11.01 12.89 -6.02
N GLY A 368 -10.60 13.98 -5.38
CA GLY A 368 -10.27 14.02 -3.94
C GLY A 368 -8.80 14.17 -3.56
N ALA A 369 -8.54 14.09 -2.24
CA ALA A 369 -7.20 14.29 -1.67
C ALA A 369 -6.31 13.09 -2.00
N CYS A 370 -5.17 13.35 -2.62
CA CYS A 370 -4.23 12.30 -3.01
C CYS A 370 -3.06 12.23 -2.02
N GLY A 371 -2.77 11.02 -1.53
CA GLY A 371 -1.65 10.76 -0.63
C GLY A 371 -1.84 11.36 0.76
N SER A 372 -2.99 11.13 1.40
CA SER A 372 -3.22 11.64 2.76
C SER A 372 -2.30 10.98 3.77
N ALA A 373 -1.58 11.82 4.51
CA ALA A 373 -0.85 11.43 5.70
C ALA A 373 -1.78 11.52 6.92
N VAL A 374 -1.64 10.59 7.86
CA VAL A 374 -2.42 10.52 9.09
C VAL A 374 -1.48 10.46 10.28
N PHE A 375 -1.78 11.26 11.31
CA PHE A 375 -1.08 11.18 12.59
C PHE A 375 -1.66 10.05 13.42
N ASP A 376 -0.82 9.42 14.23
CA ASP A 376 -1.33 8.58 15.31
C ASP A 376 -1.96 9.45 16.42
N PRO A 377 -2.80 8.88 17.30
CA PRO A 377 -3.43 9.65 18.38
C PRO A 377 -2.44 10.34 19.33
N SER A 378 -1.23 9.79 19.51
CA SER A 378 -0.19 10.44 20.31
C SER A 378 0.54 11.58 19.59
N SER A 379 0.26 11.78 18.30
CA SER A 379 0.90 12.77 17.43
C SER A 379 2.43 12.65 17.37
N THR A 380 2.95 11.44 17.61
CA THR A 380 4.38 11.12 17.59
C THR A 380 4.80 10.48 16.26
N PHE A 381 3.91 9.68 15.68
CA PHE A 381 4.10 8.98 14.42
C PHE A 381 3.25 9.61 13.32
N LEU A 382 3.83 9.63 12.13
CA LEU A 382 3.15 9.96 10.89
C LEU A 382 3.10 8.72 10.02
N LEU A 383 1.92 8.39 9.54
CA LEU A 383 1.68 7.36 8.55
C LEU A 383 1.39 8.03 7.23
N TYR A 384 2.11 7.66 6.17
CA TYR A 384 1.84 8.20 4.83
C TYR A 384 2.13 7.15 3.75
N PRO A 385 1.39 7.17 2.64
CA PRO A 385 1.59 6.23 1.56
C PRO A 385 2.75 6.67 0.64
N SER A 386 3.57 5.72 0.23
CA SER A 386 4.74 5.86 -0.64
C SER A 386 4.71 4.78 -1.73
N LEU A 387 5.61 4.87 -2.70
CA LEU A 387 5.83 3.85 -3.74
C LEU A 387 6.11 2.47 -3.15
N LEU A 388 6.83 2.41 -2.02
CA LEU A 388 7.19 1.15 -1.37
C LEU A 388 6.04 0.53 -0.54
N GLY A 389 4.99 1.30 -0.22
CA GLY A 389 3.94 0.91 0.73
C GLY A 389 3.61 2.07 1.67
N ILE A 390 3.06 1.77 2.85
CA ILE A 390 2.68 2.78 3.85
C ILE A 390 3.83 2.92 4.86
N LYS A 391 4.51 4.06 4.86
CA LYS A 391 5.62 4.34 5.77
C LYS A 391 5.08 4.87 7.10
N ILE A 392 5.61 4.33 8.20
CA ILE A 392 5.37 4.82 9.56
C ILE A 392 6.67 5.45 10.06
N VAL A 393 6.64 6.76 10.30
CA VAL A 393 7.83 7.53 10.69
C VAL A 393 7.60 8.19 12.04
N ASN A 394 8.58 8.08 12.93
CA ASN A 394 8.62 8.87 14.15
C ASN A 394 9.11 10.28 13.82
N ILE A 395 8.22 11.27 13.96
CA ILE A 395 8.47 12.66 13.55
C ILE A 395 9.56 13.31 14.43
N GLN A 396 9.57 12.96 15.71
CA GLN A 396 10.52 13.52 16.68
C GLN A 396 11.93 12.97 16.45
N LEU A 397 12.05 11.65 16.29
CA LEU A 397 13.34 10.97 16.09
C LEU A 397 13.82 11.00 14.63
N ASN A 398 12.96 11.41 13.69
CA ASN A 398 13.23 11.35 12.26
C ASN A 398 13.67 9.97 11.77
N LYS A 399 12.98 8.94 12.28
CA LYS A 399 13.32 7.55 11.99
C LYS A 399 12.11 6.85 11.43
N MET A 400 12.28 6.21 10.27
CA MET A 400 11.30 5.27 9.75
C MET A 400 11.29 4.02 10.64
N VAL A 401 10.12 3.67 11.14
CA VAL A 401 9.93 2.56 12.08
C VAL A 401 9.44 1.30 11.39
N ARG A 402 8.49 1.44 10.45
CA ARG A 402 7.86 0.31 9.77
C ARG A 402 7.38 0.72 8.36
N ILE A 403 7.29 -0.25 7.46
CA ILE A 403 6.61 -0.13 6.17
C ILE A 403 5.53 -1.21 6.12
N LEU A 404 4.27 -0.82 5.95
CA LEU A 404 3.16 -1.74 5.72
C LEU A 404 2.91 -1.89 4.22
N GLY A 405 2.42 -3.04 3.78
CA GLY A 405 2.07 -3.30 2.38
C GLY A 405 3.28 -3.38 1.45
N LYS A 406 4.48 -3.64 1.97
CA LYS A 406 5.71 -3.71 1.16
C LYS A 406 5.65 -4.85 0.13
N ASP A 407 4.99 -5.94 0.49
CA ASP A 407 4.76 -7.13 -0.36
C ASP A 407 3.52 -6.99 -1.26
N GLU A 408 2.76 -5.90 -1.14
CA GLU A 408 1.51 -5.71 -1.88
C GLU A 408 1.74 -4.84 -3.12
N ASN A 409 1.15 -5.23 -4.25
CA ASN A 409 1.32 -4.53 -5.53
C ASN A 409 0.38 -3.32 -5.68
N HIS A 410 -0.09 -2.77 -4.57
CA HIS A 410 -1.10 -1.72 -4.53
C HIS A 410 -0.47 -0.39 -4.16
N ARG A 411 -0.73 0.64 -4.98
CA ARG A 411 -0.36 2.02 -4.65
C ARG A 411 -1.44 2.64 -3.78
N PHE A 412 -1.25 2.56 -2.46
CA PHE A 412 -2.18 3.13 -1.48
C PHE A 412 -2.24 4.66 -1.57
N LEU A 413 -3.38 5.29 -1.24
CA LEU A 413 -3.58 6.74 -1.42
C LEU A 413 -4.18 7.44 -0.19
N GLN A 414 -5.42 7.13 0.17
CA GLN A 414 -6.06 7.73 1.34
C GLN A 414 -5.84 6.81 2.52
N LEU A 415 -5.45 7.36 3.67
CA LEU A 415 -5.29 6.64 4.92
C LEU A 415 -6.31 7.13 5.93
N SER A 416 -6.80 6.24 6.79
CA SER A 416 -7.57 6.61 7.97
C SER A 416 -7.37 5.58 9.08
N LEU A 417 -7.02 6.06 10.28
CA LEU A 417 -6.63 5.20 11.39
C LEU A 417 -7.78 5.08 12.40
N LEU A 418 -8.11 3.84 12.75
CA LEU A 418 -8.91 3.51 13.92
C LEU A 418 -7.95 3.15 15.06
N PRO A 419 -7.88 3.97 16.13
CA PRO A 419 -7.00 3.72 17.24
C PRO A 419 -7.51 2.57 18.13
N SER A 420 -6.62 1.96 18.91
CA SER A 420 -7.02 1.03 19.96
C SER A 420 -7.68 1.79 21.10
N LEU A 421 -9.01 1.69 21.21
CA LEU A 421 -9.77 2.31 22.28
C LEU A 421 -10.33 1.24 23.22
N LEU A 422 -10.36 1.56 24.51
CA LEU A 422 -11.16 0.84 25.50
C LEU A 422 -12.62 1.26 25.31
N ARG A 423 -13.54 0.31 25.13
CA ARG A 423 -14.97 0.62 25.02
C ARG A 423 -15.44 1.36 26.28
N LYS A 424 -16.19 2.44 26.08
CA LYS A 424 -16.65 3.39 27.11
C LYS A 424 -17.61 2.78 28.15
N GLU A 425 -18.06 1.55 27.96
CA GLU A 425 -18.95 0.85 28.89
C GLU A 425 -18.22 0.30 30.13
N GLU A 426 -16.88 0.25 30.10
CA GLU A 426 -16.06 -0.17 31.23
C GLU A 426 -15.14 0.97 31.68
N ILE A 427 -15.73 2.08 32.14
CA ILE A 427 -14.99 3.07 32.93
C ILE A 427 -14.80 2.48 34.34
N MET A 428 -13.91 1.49 34.47
CA MET A 428 -13.25 1.26 35.75
C MET A 428 -12.10 2.26 35.83
N THR A 429 -12.09 2.99 36.95
CA THR A 429 -11.18 4.08 37.32
C THR A 429 -9.81 4.03 36.63
N VAL A 430 -9.32 5.20 36.19
CA VAL A 430 -8.00 5.43 35.58
C VAL A 430 -6.83 4.71 36.30
N ALA A 431 -6.98 4.37 37.59
CA ALA A 431 -6.05 3.55 38.35
C ALA A 431 -5.94 2.06 37.92
N MET A 432 -7.00 1.45 37.37
CA MET A 432 -7.00 0.07 36.89
C MET A 432 -6.37 -0.10 35.50
N ALA A 433 -6.53 0.91 34.63
CA ALA A 433 -5.89 0.93 33.31
C ALA A 433 -4.35 1.04 33.37
N ILE A 434 -3.81 1.44 34.54
CA ILE A 434 -2.37 1.56 34.82
C ILE A 434 -1.82 0.30 35.52
N SER A 435 -2.68 -0.65 35.92
CA SER A 435 -2.18 -1.89 36.52
C SER A 435 -1.50 -2.75 35.44
N ASP A 436 -0.22 -3.06 35.66
CA ASP A 436 0.64 -3.92 34.83
C ASP A 436 0.18 -5.40 34.87
N ASN A 437 -1.12 -5.66 34.72
CA ASN A 437 -1.69 -6.99 34.68
C ASN A 437 -2.01 -7.37 33.22
N PRO A 438 -1.21 -8.23 32.57
CA PRO A 438 -1.30 -8.47 31.12
C PRO A 438 -2.63 -9.08 30.67
N LEU A 439 -3.35 -9.76 31.57
CA LEU A 439 -4.60 -10.48 31.26
C LEU A 439 -5.84 -9.58 31.26
N LEU A 440 -5.88 -8.53 32.08
CA LEU A 440 -6.99 -7.57 32.13
C LEU A 440 -6.87 -6.46 31.08
N ALA A 441 -5.67 -6.30 30.49
CA ALA A 441 -5.41 -5.26 29.49
C ALA A 441 -5.99 -5.58 28.10
N ASP A 442 -6.27 -6.86 27.80
CA ASP A 442 -6.80 -7.31 26.51
C ASP A 442 -8.33 -7.48 26.48
N GLU A 443 -8.99 -7.55 27.63
CA GLU A 443 -10.45 -7.58 27.69
C GLU A 443 -10.99 -6.17 27.34
N GLY A 444 -11.68 -6.06 26.20
CA GLY A 444 -12.40 -4.84 25.80
C GLY A 444 -11.63 -3.84 24.93
N ARG A 445 -10.37 -4.10 24.55
CA ARG A 445 -9.64 -3.27 23.57
C ARG A 445 -10.04 -3.60 22.15
N THR A 446 -10.41 -2.58 21.37
CA THR A 446 -10.54 -2.74 19.92
C THR A 446 -9.14 -2.83 19.30
N GLU A 447 -8.88 -3.84 18.46
CA GLU A 447 -7.63 -3.93 17.69
C GLU A 447 -7.41 -2.63 16.89
N PRO A 448 -6.19 -2.05 16.83
CA PRO A 448 -5.95 -0.90 15.99
C PRO A 448 -5.96 -1.32 14.51
N SER A 449 -6.69 -0.57 13.70
CA SER A 449 -6.91 -0.88 12.28
C SER A 449 -6.61 0.34 11.42
N LEU A 450 -5.81 0.19 10.38
CA LEU A 450 -5.58 1.21 9.36
C LEU A 450 -6.39 0.85 8.12
N PHE A 451 -7.22 1.80 7.69
CA PHE A 451 -8.00 1.70 6.48
C PHE A 451 -7.35 2.52 5.38
N CYS A 452 -7.28 1.95 4.17
CA CYS A 452 -6.71 2.67 3.05
C CYS A 452 -7.36 2.36 1.71
N THR A 453 -7.35 3.34 0.80
CA THR A 453 -7.72 3.16 -0.62
C THR A 453 -6.48 2.94 -1.47
N ALA A 454 -6.64 2.46 -2.70
CA ALA A 454 -5.55 2.31 -3.66
C ALA A 454 -5.89 2.88 -5.04
N PHE A 455 -4.87 3.32 -5.77
CA PHE A 455 -5.02 3.95 -7.08
C PHE A 455 -5.72 3.02 -8.08
N LYS A 456 -6.82 3.51 -8.68
CA LYS A 456 -7.67 2.78 -9.65
C LYS A 456 -8.21 1.44 -9.13
N ARG A 457 -8.41 1.31 -7.83
CA ARG A 457 -9.02 0.11 -7.23
C ARG A 457 -10.42 0.40 -6.73
N THR A 458 -11.32 -0.52 -7.02
CA THR A 458 -12.72 -0.58 -6.54
C THR A 458 -12.81 -1.06 -5.08
N ARG A 459 -11.68 -1.10 -4.36
CA ARG A 459 -11.57 -1.69 -3.03
C ARG A 459 -10.91 -0.75 -2.05
N PHE A 460 -11.29 -0.91 -0.79
CA PHE A 460 -10.50 -0.42 0.34
C PHE A 460 -9.95 -1.60 1.14
N TYR A 461 -8.82 -1.37 1.80
CA TYR A 461 -8.00 -2.39 2.44
C TYR A 461 -7.84 -2.08 3.93
N ILE A 462 -7.72 -3.13 4.73
CA ILE A 462 -7.60 -3.04 6.18
C ILE A 462 -6.28 -3.68 6.61
N PHE A 463 -5.43 -2.90 7.27
CA PHE A 463 -4.23 -3.37 7.95
C PHE A 463 -4.49 -3.45 9.45
N ASN A 464 -4.18 -4.60 10.03
CA ASN A 464 -4.39 -4.91 11.44
C ASN A 464 -3.04 -5.23 12.12
N GLN A 465 -3.06 -5.76 13.33
CA GLN A 465 -1.84 -6.21 13.99
C GLN A 465 -1.50 -7.66 13.63
N THR A 466 -2.54 -8.45 13.43
CA THR A 466 -2.44 -9.85 13.05
C THR A 466 -2.18 -9.98 11.56
N GLU A 467 -1.10 -10.68 11.20
CA GLU A 467 -0.89 -11.08 9.80
C GLU A 467 -2.08 -11.94 9.35
N PRO A 468 -2.54 -11.80 8.10
CA PRO A 468 -3.52 -12.75 7.57
C PRO A 468 -2.91 -14.16 7.67
N GLU A 469 -3.64 -15.09 8.26
CA GLU A 469 -3.19 -16.49 8.34
C GLU A 469 -2.89 -16.96 6.91
N SER A 470 -1.63 -17.34 6.67
CA SER A 470 -1.28 -18.14 5.50
C SER A 470 -1.77 -19.55 5.80
N ASP A 471 -3.09 -19.71 5.84
CA ASP A 471 -3.68 -20.98 6.17
C ASP A 471 -3.20 -21.99 5.12
N SER A 472 -2.60 -23.06 5.63
CA SER A 472 -2.09 -24.19 4.88
C SER A 472 -3.20 -24.81 4.03
N GLY A 473 -3.41 -24.27 2.83
CA GLY A 473 -4.40 -24.74 1.85
C GLY A 473 -5.62 -23.84 1.63
N ALA A 474 -5.81 -22.75 2.38
CA ALA A 474 -6.86 -21.78 2.05
C ALA A 474 -6.35 -20.79 1.01
N LYS A 475 -7.01 -20.77 -0.14
CA LYS A 475 -6.77 -19.80 -1.22
C LYS A 475 -6.75 -18.37 -0.65
N ASN A 476 -5.88 -17.52 -1.21
CA ASN A 476 -5.86 -16.04 -1.03
C ASN A 476 -7.23 -15.34 -1.20
N THR A 477 -8.26 -16.09 -1.62
CA THR A 477 -9.64 -15.66 -1.86
C THR A 477 -10.43 -15.31 -0.59
N ASP A 478 -9.98 -15.67 0.61
CA ASP A 478 -10.71 -15.32 1.85
C ASP A 478 -10.40 -13.91 2.37
N ARG A 479 -9.27 -13.31 1.99
CA ARG A 479 -8.93 -11.92 2.34
C ARG A 479 -9.78 -10.91 1.58
N ASP A 480 -10.10 -11.24 0.33
CA ASP A 480 -10.76 -10.38 -0.63
C ASP A 480 -12.27 -10.63 -0.63
N ILE A 481 -13.00 -9.84 0.15
CA ILE A 481 -14.44 -10.04 0.33
C ILE A 481 -15.19 -9.51 -0.91
N PHE A 482 -15.90 -10.42 -1.58
CA PHE A 482 -16.77 -10.11 -2.72
C PHE A 482 -18.19 -9.76 -2.27
N ASN A 483 -18.34 -8.60 -1.63
CA ASN A 483 -19.64 -8.08 -1.20
C ASN A 483 -20.42 -7.37 -2.34
N GLU A 484 -19.84 -7.25 -3.53
CA GLU A 484 -20.45 -6.69 -4.74
C GLU A 484 -20.22 -7.63 -5.92
N LYS A 485 -21.05 -7.52 -6.97
CA LYS A 485 -20.82 -8.27 -8.21
C LYS A 485 -19.62 -7.65 -8.95
N PRO A 486 -18.55 -8.41 -9.23
CA PRO A 486 -17.39 -7.89 -9.97
C PRO A 486 -17.82 -7.36 -11.34
N THR A 487 -17.21 -6.26 -11.79
CA THR A 487 -17.49 -5.67 -13.11
C THR A 487 -17.06 -6.60 -14.24
N ARG A 488 -17.59 -6.43 -15.46
CA ARG A 488 -17.17 -7.25 -16.62
C ARG A 488 -15.67 -7.15 -16.90
N GLU A 489 -15.06 -6.00 -16.65
CA GLU A 489 -13.62 -5.78 -16.79
C GLU A 489 -12.83 -6.50 -15.69
N GLU A 490 -13.33 -6.57 -14.46
CA GLU A 490 -12.70 -7.36 -13.39
C GLU A 490 -12.97 -8.86 -13.53
N GLN A 491 -14.12 -9.28 -14.08
CA GLN A 491 -14.36 -10.67 -14.47
C GLN A 491 -13.47 -11.04 -15.65
N ALA A 492 -13.26 -10.12 -16.59
CA ALA A 492 -12.31 -10.28 -17.67
C ALA A 492 -10.89 -10.26 -17.14
N VAL A 493 -10.48 -9.38 -16.23
CA VAL A 493 -9.14 -9.40 -15.60
C VAL A 493 -8.99 -10.59 -14.64
N ALA A 494 -10.04 -11.11 -14.02
CA ALA A 494 -9.99 -12.39 -13.31
C ALA A 494 -9.89 -13.57 -14.30
N ALA A 495 -10.37 -13.40 -15.54
CA ALA A 495 -10.30 -14.39 -16.62
C ALA A 495 -9.08 -14.23 -17.56
N VAL A 496 -8.42 -13.06 -17.55
CA VAL A 496 -7.35 -12.57 -18.47
C VAL A 496 -6.11 -12.16 -17.69
N ALA A 497 -6.17 -12.03 -16.35
CA ALA A 497 -4.98 -12.22 -15.55
C ALA A 497 -4.38 -13.54 -16.02
N PRO A 498 -3.08 -13.58 -16.39
CA PRO A 498 -2.43 -14.86 -16.44
C PRO A 498 -2.73 -15.52 -15.10
N ALA A 499 -3.09 -16.79 -15.11
CA ALA A 499 -3.17 -17.58 -13.91
C ALA A 499 -1.74 -17.66 -13.30
N SER A 500 -1.26 -16.57 -12.73
CA SER A 500 0.05 -16.40 -12.11
C SER A 500 -0.22 -16.10 -10.64
N LYS A 501 -0.28 -17.08 -9.76
CA LYS A 501 0.15 -18.47 -9.80
C LYS A 501 -1.11 -19.33 -9.73
N VAL A 502 -1.35 -20.21 -10.71
CA VAL A 502 -1.86 -21.52 -10.32
C VAL A 502 -0.89 -21.98 -9.23
N LEU A 503 -1.39 -22.16 -8.01
CA LEU A 503 -0.72 -22.99 -7.00
C LEU A 503 -0.60 -24.38 -7.63
N LEU A 504 0.40 -24.52 -8.49
CA LEU A 504 1.03 -25.75 -8.83
C LEU A 504 1.45 -26.29 -7.48
N GLY A 505 0.77 -27.34 -7.03
CA GLY A 505 1.00 -27.88 -5.69
C GLY A 505 2.50 -28.05 -5.48
N SER A 506 3.00 -27.54 -4.37
CA SER A 506 4.42 -27.63 -4.04
C SER A 506 4.75 -29.01 -3.48
N SER A 507 3.72 -29.79 -3.15
CA SER A 507 3.83 -31.16 -2.70
C SER A 507 2.70 -32.03 -3.22
N ALA A 508 2.97 -33.33 -3.37
CA ALA A 508 1.99 -34.33 -3.74
C ALA A 508 2.21 -35.60 -2.94
N ILE A 509 1.13 -36.28 -2.57
CA ILE A 509 1.14 -37.59 -1.92
C ILE A 509 0.54 -38.58 -2.90
N ILE A 510 1.37 -39.51 -3.38
CA ILE A 510 0.95 -40.60 -4.26
C ILE A 510 0.52 -41.75 -3.37
N HIS A 511 -0.79 -41.96 -3.26
CA HIS A 511 -1.35 -43.10 -2.55
C HIS A 511 -1.27 -44.33 -3.46
N THR A 512 -0.60 -45.39 -3.00
CA THR A 512 -0.48 -46.64 -3.75
C THR A 512 -1.07 -47.81 -2.97
N THR A 513 -1.29 -48.94 -3.64
CA THR A 513 -1.71 -50.19 -2.98
C THR A 513 -0.70 -50.74 -1.97
N ARG A 514 0.53 -50.18 -1.91
CA ARG A 514 1.61 -50.55 -0.99
C ARG A 514 1.91 -49.48 0.07
N GLY A 515 1.22 -48.34 0.04
CA GLY A 515 1.43 -47.22 0.97
C GLY A 515 1.62 -45.88 0.25
N ASP A 516 1.96 -44.86 1.03
CA ASP A 516 2.00 -43.47 0.58
C ASP A 516 3.43 -43.01 0.27
N ILE A 517 3.60 -42.35 -0.88
CA ILE A 517 4.86 -41.73 -1.28
C ILE A 517 4.67 -40.22 -1.30
N HIS A 518 5.38 -39.50 -0.43
CA HIS A 518 5.30 -38.05 -0.38
C HIS A 518 6.39 -37.45 -1.27
N CYS A 519 5.99 -36.54 -2.14
CA CYS A 519 6.84 -35.87 -3.12
C CYS A 519 6.79 -34.35 -2.91
N ARG A 520 7.95 -33.70 -3.01
CA ARG A 520 8.07 -32.25 -3.19
C ARG A 520 8.23 -31.97 -4.69
N LEU A 521 7.46 -31.03 -5.21
CA LEU A 521 7.49 -30.64 -6.62
C LEU A 521 8.27 -29.32 -6.80
N HIS A 522 8.72 -29.05 -8.03
CA HIS A 522 9.52 -27.85 -8.38
C HIS A 522 8.81 -26.95 -9.40
N PRO A 523 7.64 -26.36 -9.07
CA PRO A 523 6.87 -25.54 -10.00
C PRO A 523 7.60 -24.27 -10.46
N GLU A 524 8.56 -23.79 -9.67
CA GLU A 524 9.39 -22.64 -9.99
C GLU A 524 10.44 -22.92 -11.07
N LEU A 525 10.86 -24.18 -11.23
CA LEU A 525 11.90 -24.58 -12.18
C LEU A 525 11.32 -25.22 -13.44
N VAL A 526 10.24 -26.00 -13.30
CA VAL A 526 9.62 -26.75 -14.41
C VAL A 526 8.08 -26.60 -14.38
N PRO A 527 7.58 -25.37 -14.59
CA PRO A 527 6.18 -25.02 -14.39
C PRO A 527 5.22 -25.85 -15.24
N LYS A 528 5.51 -26.09 -16.53
CA LYS A 528 4.59 -26.85 -17.41
C LYS A 528 4.51 -28.31 -16.98
N THR A 529 5.62 -28.90 -16.57
CA THR A 529 5.67 -30.29 -16.13
C THR A 529 4.89 -30.50 -14.84
N VAL A 530 5.07 -29.60 -13.87
CA VAL A 530 4.27 -29.64 -12.63
C VAL A 530 2.80 -29.36 -12.92
N GLU A 531 2.48 -28.48 -13.87
CA GLU A 531 1.08 -28.20 -14.26
C GLU A 531 0.40 -29.44 -14.82
N ASN A 532 1.09 -30.13 -15.71
CA ASN A 532 0.63 -31.38 -16.29
C ASN A 532 0.41 -32.45 -15.22
N PHE A 533 1.40 -32.67 -14.34
CA PHE A 533 1.29 -33.66 -13.27
C PHE A 533 0.15 -33.34 -12.30
N VAL A 534 0.05 -32.10 -11.82
CA VAL A 534 -1.00 -31.65 -10.89
C VAL A 534 -2.38 -31.68 -11.54
N GLY A 535 -2.48 -31.31 -12.82
CA GLY A 535 -3.72 -31.35 -13.58
C GLY A 535 -4.26 -32.78 -13.70
N HIS A 536 -3.42 -33.75 -14.05
CA HIS A 536 -3.79 -35.17 -14.08
C HIS A 536 -4.11 -35.74 -12.69
N ALA A 537 -3.35 -35.35 -11.67
CA ALA A 537 -3.63 -35.78 -10.30
C ALA A 537 -5.02 -35.29 -9.83
N ARG A 538 -5.36 -34.02 -10.07
CA ARG A 538 -6.64 -33.43 -9.66
C ARG A 538 -7.84 -33.96 -10.46
N SER A 539 -7.65 -34.39 -11.70
CA SER A 539 -8.71 -34.99 -12.51
C SER A 539 -8.94 -36.47 -12.22
N GLY A 540 -8.16 -37.08 -11.30
CA GLY A 540 -8.21 -38.51 -11.02
C GLY A 540 -7.66 -39.37 -12.16
N TYR A 541 -6.89 -38.78 -13.08
CA TYR A 541 -6.36 -39.47 -14.27
C TYR A 541 -5.40 -40.61 -13.90
N TYR A 542 -4.69 -40.48 -12.78
CA TYR A 542 -3.79 -41.51 -12.28
C TYR A 542 -4.48 -42.58 -11.43
N ASP A 543 -5.78 -42.43 -11.13
CA ASP A 543 -6.50 -43.33 -10.24
C ASP A 543 -6.66 -44.71 -10.90
N GLY A 544 -6.13 -45.75 -10.27
CA GLY A 544 -6.09 -47.10 -10.79
C GLY A 544 -4.95 -47.39 -11.78
N VAL A 545 -4.11 -46.40 -12.10
CA VAL A 545 -2.97 -46.60 -13.03
C VAL A 545 -1.89 -47.46 -12.37
N ILE A 546 -1.39 -48.44 -13.13
CA ILE A 546 -0.42 -49.42 -12.65
C ILE A 546 1.03 -48.95 -12.85
N PHE A 547 1.91 -49.42 -11.96
CA PHE A 547 3.36 -49.39 -12.22
C PHE A 547 3.70 -50.48 -13.24
N HIS A 548 3.59 -50.14 -14.53
CA HIS A 548 3.71 -51.11 -15.62
C HIS A 548 5.15 -51.53 -15.91
N ARG A 549 6.15 -50.83 -15.36
CA ARG A 549 7.57 -51.14 -15.55
C ARG A 549 8.38 -50.86 -14.29
N ILE A 550 9.02 -51.88 -13.73
CA ILE A 550 9.78 -51.84 -12.48
C ILE A 550 11.14 -52.51 -12.71
N ILE A 551 12.23 -51.72 -12.63
CA ILE A 551 13.59 -52.23 -12.81
C ILE A 551 14.38 -52.04 -11.52
N ARG A 552 14.78 -53.16 -10.91
CA ARG A 552 15.57 -53.17 -9.68
C ARG A 552 16.89 -52.42 -9.85
N LYS A 553 17.23 -51.60 -8.85
CA LYS A 553 18.38 -50.70 -8.81
C LYS A 553 18.41 -49.72 -9.98
N PHE A 554 17.24 -49.29 -10.45
CA PHE A 554 17.12 -48.28 -11.49
C PHE A 554 15.94 -47.34 -11.22
N MET A 555 14.72 -47.75 -11.53
CA MET A 555 13.53 -46.90 -11.42
C MET A 555 12.23 -47.71 -11.44
N ILE A 556 11.15 -47.07 -10.97
CA ILE A 556 9.77 -47.54 -11.07
C ILE A 556 8.96 -46.54 -11.91
N GLN A 557 8.30 -47.02 -12.96
CA GLN A 557 7.59 -46.20 -13.95
C GLN A 557 6.08 -46.46 -13.94
N THR A 558 5.31 -45.40 -14.09
CA THR A 558 3.85 -45.36 -14.04
C THR A 558 3.29 -44.24 -14.93
N GLY A 559 1.99 -43.96 -14.85
CA GLY A 559 1.34 -42.84 -15.53
C GLY A 559 0.84 -43.15 -16.94
N ASP A 560 0.79 -44.43 -17.34
CA ASP A 560 0.16 -44.89 -18.58
C ASP A 560 -1.21 -45.55 -18.28
N PRO A 561 -2.34 -44.96 -18.72
CA PRO A 561 -3.68 -45.55 -18.54
C PRO A 561 -3.86 -46.93 -19.19
N ARG A 562 -3.09 -47.25 -20.24
CA ARG A 562 -3.14 -48.57 -20.91
C ARG A 562 -2.29 -49.61 -20.17
N GLY A 563 -1.31 -49.17 -19.38
CA GLY A 563 -0.40 -50.02 -18.62
C GLY A 563 0.51 -50.89 -19.50
N ASP A 564 0.79 -50.47 -20.74
CA ASP A 564 1.66 -51.18 -21.70
C ASP A 564 2.90 -50.35 -22.12
N GLY A 565 3.02 -49.13 -21.61
CA GLY A 565 4.10 -48.18 -21.87
C GLY A 565 3.91 -47.33 -23.12
N THR A 566 2.82 -47.54 -23.89
CA THR A 566 2.57 -46.84 -25.17
C THR A 566 1.55 -45.72 -25.07
N GLY A 567 0.77 -45.67 -23.99
CA GLY A 567 -0.29 -44.68 -23.80
C GLY A 567 0.11 -43.49 -22.93
N GLY A 568 -0.81 -42.56 -22.80
CA GLY A 568 -0.65 -41.37 -21.99
C GLY A 568 -0.49 -40.10 -22.81
N GLU A 569 -1.31 -39.10 -22.53
CA GLU A 569 -1.28 -37.78 -23.17
C GLU A 569 -1.20 -36.72 -22.07
N SER A 570 -0.66 -35.55 -22.39
CA SER A 570 -0.69 -34.42 -21.45
C SER A 570 -2.10 -33.87 -21.24
N ILE A 571 -2.27 -33.00 -20.25
CA ILE A 571 -3.52 -32.27 -20.00
C ILE A 571 -3.96 -31.40 -21.19
N TRP A 572 -3.08 -31.16 -22.17
CA TRP A 572 -3.35 -30.40 -23.39
C TRP A 572 -3.70 -31.29 -24.60
N GLY A 573 -3.85 -32.60 -24.43
CA GLY A 573 -4.28 -33.53 -25.48
C GLY A 573 -3.18 -33.91 -26.49
N GLY A 574 -1.92 -33.93 -26.06
CA GLY A 574 -0.76 -34.30 -26.89
C GLY A 574 0.54 -34.35 -26.10
N ASN A 575 1.67 -34.31 -26.80
CA ASN A 575 3.00 -34.22 -26.19
C ASN A 575 3.39 -32.77 -25.88
N PHE A 576 4.24 -32.56 -24.87
CA PHE A 576 4.83 -31.26 -24.55
C PHE A 576 6.35 -31.29 -24.42
N GLU A 577 6.94 -30.09 -24.46
CA GLU A 577 8.39 -29.85 -24.45
C GLU A 577 9.09 -30.26 -23.14
N ASP A 578 10.40 -30.53 -23.20
CA ASP A 578 11.21 -30.79 -22.02
C ASP A 578 11.60 -29.49 -21.32
N GLU A 579 11.51 -29.47 -19.98
CA GLU A 579 12.04 -28.39 -19.14
C GLU A 579 13.28 -28.89 -18.38
N PHE A 580 14.43 -28.25 -18.58
CA PHE A 580 15.68 -28.61 -17.88
C PHE A 580 16.18 -27.44 -17.05
N ALA A 581 16.50 -27.70 -15.78
CA ALA A 581 17.07 -26.72 -14.87
C ALA A 581 18.48 -27.16 -14.43
N PRO A 582 19.52 -26.29 -14.47
CA PRO A 582 20.89 -26.66 -14.10
C PRO A 582 21.05 -27.19 -12.67
N SER A 583 20.13 -26.82 -11.77
CA SER A 583 20.07 -27.25 -10.37
C SER A 583 19.43 -28.62 -10.16
N LEU A 584 18.65 -29.12 -11.14
CA LEU A 584 17.97 -30.41 -11.05
C LEU A 584 18.79 -31.47 -11.78
N LYS A 585 19.31 -32.43 -11.03
CA LYS A 585 20.13 -33.54 -11.54
C LYS A 585 19.69 -34.85 -10.89
N HIS A 586 19.89 -35.96 -11.58
CA HIS A 586 19.69 -37.32 -11.06
C HIS A 586 20.92 -37.76 -10.24
N ASP A 587 21.43 -36.89 -9.37
CA ASP A 587 22.62 -37.10 -8.55
C ASP A 587 22.35 -37.99 -7.33
N ARG A 588 21.07 -38.21 -7.01
CA ARG A 588 20.58 -38.92 -5.82
C ARG A 588 19.39 -39.81 -6.17
N PRO A 589 19.08 -40.83 -5.34
CA PRO A 589 17.86 -41.61 -5.50
C PRO A 589 16.61 -40.78 -5.17
N TYR A 590 15.47 -41.33 -5.59
CA TYR A 590 14.11 -40.84 -5.36
C TYR A 590 13.75 -39.56 -6.12
N CYS A 591 14.38 -39.34 -7.28
CA CYS A 591 14.03 -38.26 -8.18
C CYS A 591 12.79 -38.63 -8.99
N LEU A 592 11.85 -37.69 -9.09
CA LEU A 592 10.62 -37.82 -9.86
C LEU A 592 10.81 -37.12 -11.21
N SER A 593 10.72 -37.88 -12.30
CA SER A 593 11.05 -37.40 -13.64
C SER A 593 10.08 -37.93 -14.71
N MET A 594 9.87 -37.15 -15.78
CA MET A 594 8.99 -37.53 -16.88
C MET A 594 9.57 -38.68 -17.72
N ALA A 595 8.73 -39.63 -18.11
CA ALA A 595 9.06 -40.63 -19.11
C ALA A 595 8.68 -40.10 -20.49
N ASN A 596 9.66 -40.04 -21.40
CA ASN A 596 9.49 -39.57 -22.77
C ASN A 596 10.09 -40.59 -23.76
N ALA A 597 9.68 -40.51 -25.02
CA ALA A 597 10.16 -41.35 -26.11
C ALA A 597 11.26 -40.66 -26.96
N GLY A 598 11.80 -39.56 -26.45
CA GLY A 598 12.72 -38.65 -27.14
C GLY A 598 12.46 -37.18 -26.77
N PRO A 599 13.28 -36.26 -27.27
CA PRO A 599 13.15 -34.83 -26.94
C PRO A 599 11.76 -34.28 -27.27
N GLY A 600 11.13 -33.59 -26.32
CA GLY A 600 9.84 -32.93 -26.46
C GLY A 600 8.64 -33.86 -26.59
N THR A 601 8.74 -35.07 -26.03
CA THR A 601 7.66 -36.08 -26.08
C THR A 601 7.10 -36.42 -24.70
N ASN A 602 7.04 -35.43 -23.80
CA ASN A 602 6.44 -35.63 -22.47
C ASN A 602 4.92 -35.77 -22.60
N GLY A 603 4.36 -36.78 -21.94
CA GLY A 603 2.91 -37.06 -21.87
C GLY A 603 2.43 -37.10 -20.42
N SER A 604 1.80 -38.20 -20.01
CA SER A 604 1.41 -38.42 -18.60
C SER A 604 2.33 -39.38 -17.83
N GLN A 605 3.23 -40.08 -18.51
CA GLN A 605 4.08 -41.08 -17.88
C GLN A 605 5.23 -40.44 -17.10
N PHE A 606 5.54 -41.00 -15.93
CA PHE A 606 6.66 -40.57 -15.09
C PHE A 606 7.29 -41.75 -14.36
N PHE A 607 8.50 -41.56 -13.86
CA PHE A 607 9.23 -42.55 -13.07
C PHE A 607 9.86 -41.96 -11.82
N ILE A 608 10.09 -42.83 -10.83
CA ILE A 608 10.84 -42.53 -9.60
C ILE A 608 12.12 -43.35 -9.64
N THR A 609 13.27 -42.69 -9.52
CA THR A 609 14.57 -43.39 -9.47
C THR A 609 14.82 -44.03 -8.10
N THR A 610 15.49 -45.19 -8.07
CA THR A 610 15.88 -45.85 -6.81
C THR A 610 17.37 -45.75 -6.53
N VAL A 611 18.16 -45.31 -7.51
CA VAL A 611 19.60 -45.03 -7.43
C VAL A 611 19.92 -43.71 -8.16
N PRO A 612 21.11 -43.11 -7.97
CA PRO A 612 21.59 -42.02 -8.82
C PRO A 612 21.71 -42.46 -10.29
N THR A 613 21.16 -41.67 -11.21
CA THR A 613 21.12 -41.98 -12.66
C THR A 613 21.54 -40.79 -13.52
N PRO A 614 22.79 -40.27 -13.39
CA PRO A 614 23.22 -39.04 -14.05
C PRO A 614 23.20 -39.10 -15.58
N TRP A 615 23.14 -40.29 -16.19
CA TRP A 615 23.02 -40.46 -17.65
C TRP A 615 21.63 -40.07 -18.22
N LEU A 616 20.66 -39.79 -17.34
CA LEU A 616 19.33 -39.27 -17.66
C LEU A 616 19.26 -37.73 -17.61
N ASP A 617 20.29 -37.06 -17.09
CA ASP A 617 20.35 -35.60 -17.01
C ASP A 617 20.26 -34.99 -18.42
N ASN A 618 19.45 -33.93 -18.54
CA ASN A 618 19.11 -33.27 -19.82
C ASN A 618 18.47 -34.18 -20.88
N LYS A 619 17.94 -35.34 -20.49
CA LYS A 619 17.12 -36.21 -21.34
C LYS A 619 15.70 -36.37 -20.81
N HIS A 620 15.55 -36.36 -19.50
CA HIS A 620 14.25 -36.45 -18.82
C HIS A 620 14.08 -35.28 -17.85
N THR A 621 12.91 -34.65 -17.88
CA THR A 621 12.60 -33.52 -17.01
C THR A 621 12.33 -33.98 -15.59
N ILE A 622 13.20 -33.58 -14.67
CA ILE A 622 13.00 -33.75 -13.23
C ILE A 622 12.02 -32.68 -12.76
N PHE A 623 10.92 -33.10 -12.13
CA PHE A 623 9.89 -32.16 -11.64
C PHE A 623 9.56 -32.30 -10.17
N GLY A 624 10.18 -33.25 -9.48
CA GLY A 624 10.06 -33.38 -8.04
C GLY A 624 11.02 -34.40 -7.45
N ARG A 625 10.86 -34.64 -6.16
CA ARG A 625 11.62 -35.63 -5.40
C ARG A 625 10.81 -36.18 -4.25
N CYS A 626 10.92 -37.49 -3.99
CA CYS A 626 10.30 -38.06 -2.79
C CYS A 626 11.01 -37.56 -1.53
N VAL A 627 10.22 -37.19 -0.52
CA VAL A 627 10.67 -36.70 0.79
C VAL A 627 10.39 -37.69 1.91
N SER A 628 9.40 -38.57 1.74
CA SER A 628 9.10 -39.71 2.61
C SER A 628 8.40 -40.83 1.82
N GLY A 629 8.22 -42.01 2.42
CA GLY A 629 7.73 -43.21 1.73
C GLY A 629 8.82 -43.95 0.95
N PHE A 630 10.09 -43.83 1.36
CA PHE A 630 11.22 -44.49 0.71
C PHE A 630 11.17 -46.02 0.83
N ASP A 631 10.65 -46.50 1.96
CA ASP A 631 10.32 -47.90 2.22
C ASP A 631 9.29 -48.43 1.23
N VAL A 632 8.23 -47.65 0.94
CA VAL A 632 7.22 -47.99 -0.07
C VAL A 632 7.83 -48.08 -1.47
N VAL A 633 8.65 -47.09 -1.86
CA VAL A 633 9.36 -47.12 -3.17
C VAL A 633 10.25 -48.37 -3.27
N HIS A 634 10.95 -48.73 -2.19
CA HIS A 634 11.80 -49.91 -2.17
C HIS A 634 11.00 -51.23 -2.15
N GLU A 635 9.84 -51.25 -1.53
CA GLU A 635 8.94 -52.41 -1.58
C GLU A 635 8.41 -52.64 -3.00
N ILE A 636 7.98 -51.56 -3.67
CA ILE A 636 7.53 -51.58 -5.07
C ILE A 636 8.67 -52.05 -5.99
N GLU A 637 9.89 -51.56 -5.80
CA GLU A 637 11.08 -51.98 -6.55
C GLU A 637 11.35 -53.50 -6.44
N ASN A 638 11.08 -54.10 -5.29
CA ASN A 638 11.38 -55.51 -5.02
C ASN A 638 10.27 -56.48 -5.45
N VAL A 639 9.16 -55.99 -6.00
CA VAL A 639 8.09 -56.80 -6.56
C VAL A 639 8.59 -57.78 -7.64
N ARG A 640 7.98 -58.96 -7.70
CA ARG A 640 8.27 -59.96 -8.74
C ARG A 640 7.76 -59.48 -10.10
N CYS A 641 8.69 -59.29 -11.03
CA CYS A 641 8.40 -58.89 -12.40
C CYS A 641 8.64 -60.04 -13.39
N ASP A 642 8.03 -59.94 -14.58
CA ASP A 642 8.24 -60.85 -15.70
C ASP A 642 9.49 -60.48 -16.52
N LYS A 643 9.67 -61.11 -17.69
CA LYS A 643 10.81 -60.84 -18.58
C LYS A 643 10.78 -59.44 -19.24
N THR A 644 9.66 -58.72 -19.14
CA THR A 644 9.45 -57.38 -19.69
C THR A 644 9.49 -56.29 -18.62
N ASP A 645 10.00 -56.61 -17.43
CA ASP A 645 10.04 -55.73 -16.26
C ASP A 645 8.64 -55.31 -15.76
N LYS A 646 7.58 -56.02 -16.17
CA LYS A 646 6.20 -55.76 -15.72
C LYS A 646 5.87 -56.63 -14.50
N PRO A 647 5.27 -56.08 -13.44
CA PRO A 647 4.83 -56.89 -12.30
C PRO A 647 3.90 -58.03 -12.72
N VAL A 648 4.12 -59.24 -12.17
CA VAL A 648 3.20 -60.36 -12.41
C VAL A 648 1.82 -60.06 -11.81
N PRO A 649 0.71 -60.62 -12.33
CA PRO A 649 -0.65 -60.25 -11.90
C PRO A 649 -0.89 -60.27 -10.39
N ASP A 650 -0.31 -61.25 -9.68
CA ASP A 650 -0.46 -61.40 -8.22
C ASP A 650 0.28 -60.32 -7.39
N HIS A 651 1.18 -59.56 -8.02
CA HIS A 651 1.98 -58.53 -7.38
C HIS A 651 1.80 -57.15 -8.03
N GLU A 652 0.70 -56.92 -8.73
CA GLU A 652 0.40 -55.64 -9.37
C GLU A 652 0.31 -54.50 -8.34
N VAL A 653 0.98 -53.38 -8.64
CA VAL A 653 0.96 -52.15 -7.82
C VAL A 653 0.24 -51.06 -8.59
N LYS A 654 -0.70 -50.38 -7.94
CA LYS A 654 -1.51 -49.31 -8.54
C LYS A 654 -1.44 -48.04 -7.70
N ILE A 655 -1.63 -46.91 -8.36
CA ILE A 655 -1.96 -45.65 -7.72
C ILE A 655 -3.45 -45.68 -7.37
N THR A 656 -3.82 -45.44 -6.11
CA THR A 656 -5.22 -45.32 -5.69
C THR A 656 -5.73 -43.91 -5.90
N SER A 657 -4.92 -42.90 -5.57
CA SER A 657 -5.17 -41.49 -5.82
C SER A 657 -3.89 -40.67 -5.62
N ILE A 658 -3.87 -39.43 -6.11
CA ILE A 658 -2.79 -38.48 -5.81
C ILE A 658 -3.37 -37.22 -5.16
N THR A 659 -3.00 -36.97 -3.91
CA THR A 659 -3.39 -35.76 -3.19
C THR A 659 -2.35 -34.66 -3.43
N VAL A 660 -2.77 -33.50 -3.93
CA VAL A 660 -1.89 -32.36 -4.24
C VAL A 660 -2.12 -31.22 -3.25
N ALA A 661 -1.06 -30.69 -2.64
CA ALA A 661 -1.09 -29.59 -1.67
C ALA A 661 -0.30 -28.35 -2.12
#